data_AF-A0A2A2Q4W4-F1
#
_entry.id   AF-A0A2A2Q4W4-F1
#
_cell.length_a   1.000
_cell.length_b   1.000
_cell.length_c   1.000
_cell.angle_alpha   90.00
_cell.angle_beta   90.00
_cell.angle_gamma   90.00
#
_symmetry.space_group_name_H-M   'P 1'
#
loop_
_entity.id
_entity.type
_entity.pdbx_description
1 polymer ?
#
loop_
_entity_poly.entity_id
_entity_poly.type
_entity_poly.pdbx_seq_one_letter_code
_entity_poly.pdbx_strand_id
1 'polypeptide(L)'
;MPLCPFAFRLPPFAFAGAFRLSVFPFLLSPVLAQSPIFDGRTLNGWSGNPQSWRVEDGALTGEIPAGQRLAKNEFLYWQGEVADFELTAEFRISGDPSANSGIQFRAQKGADGHAAGYQADLDLGATWLGRIYDEHGRKLLVERGDRVSIAPDGRRWSEKFAEPADFLALPKPQGQWNTYRILARGPHIEIWINGTRVSVLDDHQTDAADYSGLLALQLHSGPGPVKVQFRNLQLSHFGKTELPKAKASVASASANSESSIGVTRKNGDPPLRRTPGIDDLSRLNSSPVLWHLRDNPAGPTAVANPSAQKLVAGMKLMHGFQAELVAAEPDLHQPVAFAFDERGRIWIAEAHNYPNKAPEGQGKDRILILEDRDGDGAFETKKVFIEKLNLVSGLEVGFGGIWVGAAPHLLFIPDRNRDDVPDSAPQVLLDGWGFQDTHETLNSFTWGPDGWLYGCHGVFTHSFVGKPGTPDTQRQKIRAGVWRYHPVRHQFEVFAHGASNQWGLDFNAVGHLFMTHCRSFHGGGGTTYVIRNAHYWNQANNDYAPFISSRGPAFAPELRNFLPASARYDSGEGGAGKPGTTAVYGGHSHVGTMIYLGDNWPENYRDRLFTHNLHGHQINQQSNVRTGSAYETFHAGHDVSFVPDATYLPVDLQYGPDGAVYVIDWSDTQHCHNPRDEIWDRSNGRLYRLSWAATYKPVKIDLSARPDAELAALHTHRSEWFVRTARRLLQERAAARPLDPSALAALRRQASDTSASVPDQLRALWTLHAAGRLEPAAIAAALAHSSDVVRGWAVQLGTENAANPAVSVAELTRLATSDPSPLVRLAVASAVPTLPLAQRWPVAAALAAHAEDAADRFLPKMVWYALAPAVPADLPRALDLAARTPLPVVADSILWFAARTPAGRDALAARIGAADTPEAAAARTLRVLAFALESEAGLALPAAWPQVSARFSASAAAPVRAAWEQLSALFGDKSVLGPIRARLADAAAPLAERRRAIDLLRRAGDTESTAVLIGLLKDPALRGAVIPLLAGARDTAAVAAGLISHFATFTPAERTAALAALAGKPPLALALLRAV
;
A
#
# COMPACT_ATOMS: atom_id res chain seq x y z
N MET A 1 2.25 65.49 8.63
CA MET A 1 2.80 66.69 7.96
C MET A 1 4.17 66.98 8.56
N PRO A 2 5.16 67.50 7.80
CA PRO A 2 5.22 67.64 6.33
C PRO A 2 6.58 67.08 5.77
N LEU A 3 6.91 66.92 4.48
CA LEU A 3 6.56 67.60 3.22
C LEU A 3 6.60 66.62 2.02
N CYS A 4 5.76 66.91 1.02
CA CYS A 4 5.65 66.39 -0.37
C CYS A 4 6.69 67.09 -1.30
N PRO A 5 6.75 66.91 -2.66
CA PRO A 5 5.75 66.35 -3.61
C PRO A 5 6.25 65.50 -4.83
N PHE A 6 5.26 64.86 -5.46
CA PHE A 6 5.01 64.48 -6.88
C PHE A 6 5.92 65.00 -8.02
N ALA A 7 6.08 64.20 -9.10
CA ALA A 7 5.35 64.37 -10.38
C ALA A 7 5.80 63.43 -11.54
N PHE A 8 4.81 63.07 -12.36
CA PHE A 8 4.79 62.29 -13.62
C PHE A 8 5.56 62.92 -14.80
N ARG A 9 5.92 62.11 -15.82
CA ARG A 9 5.63 62.35 -17.27
C ARG A 9 6.01 61.17 -18.21
N LEU A 10 5.01 60.69 -18.97
CA LEU A 10 5.05 60.04 -20.31
C LEU A 10 5.41 61.08 -21.41
N PRO A 11 5.42 60.81 -22.75
CA PRO A 11 5.75 59.65 -23.64
C PRO A 11 6.76 60.15 -24.75
N PRO A 12 6.75 59.87 -26.09
CA PRO A 12 6.30 58.76 -26.98
C PRO A 12 7.33 58.29 -28.07
N PHE A 13 7.02 57.16 -28.74
CA PHE A 13 7.25 56.75 -30.16
C PHE A 13 8.49 57.19 -30.99
N ALA A 14 9.18 56.23 -31.64
CA ALA A 14 9.41 56.21 -33.11
C ALA A 14 10.05 54.90 -33.63
N PHE A 15 9.24 54.18 -34.41
CA PHE A 15 9.48 53.38 -35.63
C PHE A 15 10.89 53.00 -36.14
N ALA A 16 10.97 51.71 -36.49
CA ALA A 16 11.29 51.14 -37.83
C ALA A 16 12.62 50.37 -37.99
N GLY A 17 12.51 49.15 -38.52
CA GLY A 17 13.62 48.41 -39.12
C GLY A 17 13.43 46.90 -39.11
N ALA A 18 12.66 46.40 -40.09
CA ALA A 18 12.35 44.98 -40.31
C ALA A 18 13.58 44.11 -40.60
N PHE A 19 13.57 42.84 -40.16
CA PHE A 19 14.01 41.71 -41.01
C PHE A 19 13.30 40.41 -40.58
N ARG A 20 12.90 39.65 -41.60
CA ARG A 20 11.97 38.51 -41.60
C ARG A 20 12.41 37.35 -40.72
N LEU A 21 11.53 36.89 -39.82
CA LEU A 21 11.56 35.55 -39.24
C LEU A 21 10.72 34.60 -40.10
N SER A 22 11.38 33.58 -40.65
CA SER A 22 10.72 32.37 -41.13
C SER A 22 10.10 31.65 -39.93
N VAL A 23 8.77 31.61 -39.89
CA VAL A 23 8.00 30.85 -38.90
C VAL A 23 8.08 29.37 -39.27
N PHE A 24 8.90 28.61 -38.54
CA PHE A 24 8.63 27.19 -38.33
C PHE A 24 7.55 27.10 -37.25
N PRO A 25 6.44 26.37 -37.45
CA PRO A 25 5.48 26.16 -36.38
C PRO A 25 6.12 25.22 -35.37
N PHE A 26 6.51 25.77 -34.22
CA PHE A 26 6.71 24.98 -33.02
C PHE A 26 5.37 24.33 -32.68
N LEU A 27 5.28 23.02 -32.90
CA LEU A 27 4.27 22.18 -32.28
C LEU A 27 4.60 22.10 -30.79
N LEU A 28 4.11 23.10 -30.04
CA LEU A 28 3.88 22.99 -28.61
C LEU A 28 2.93 21.80 -28.40
N SER A 29 3.40 20.73 -27.78
CA SER A 29 2.49 19.78 -27.15
C SER A 29 1.69 20.54 -26.08
N PRO A 30 0.36 20.53 -26.10
CA PRO A 30 -0.42 21.20 -25.08
C PRO A 30 -0.22 20.46 -23.77
N VAL A 31 0.20 21.19 -22.73
CA VAL A 31 -0.32 20.93 -21.39
C VAL A 31 -1.82 20.78 -21.56
N LEU A 32 -2.41 19.67 -21.12
CA LEU A 32 -3.86 19.49 -21.18
C LEU A 32 -4.51 20.55 -20.28
N ALA A 33 -4.76 21.71 -20.87
CA ALA A 33 -5.27 22.88 -20.17
C ALA A 33 -6.73 22.60 -19.79
N GLN A 34 -6.99 22.54 -18.48
CA GLN A 34 -8.35 22.63 -17.96
C GLN A 34 -8.96 23.93 -18.51
N SER A 35 -10.03 23.78 -19.27
CA SER A 35 -10.71 24.91 -19.91
C SER A 35 -12.06 25.12 -19.23
N PRO A 36 -12.37 26.34 -18.77
CA PRO A 36 -13.68 26.63 -18.20
C PRO A 36 -14.74 26.52 -19.31
N ILE A 37 -15.79 25.74 -19.07
CA ILE A 37 -16.93 25.61 -20.00
C ILE A 37 -18.10 26.53 -19.63
N PHE A 38 -17.94 27.33 -18.57
CA PHE A 38 -18.89 28.34 -18.13
C PHE A 38 -18.15 29.61 -17.70
N ASP A 39 -18.60 30.76 -18.18
CA ASP A 39 -17.95 32.07 -17.99
C ASP A 39 -18.33 32.77 -16.68
N GLY A 40 -19.26 32.19 -15.90
CA GLY A 40 -19.76 32.78 -14.66
C GLY A 40 -20.73 33.95 -14.87
N ARG A 41 -21.16 34.26 -16.10
CA ARG A 41 -21.92 35.48 -16.42
C ARG A 41 -23.10 35.25 -17.33
N THR A 42 -22.99 34.37 -18.32
CA THR A 42 -24.00 34.17 -19.36
C THR A 42 -24.25 32.69 -19.64
N LEU A 43 -25.38 32.37 -20.26
CA LEU A 43 -25.65 31.01 -20.77
C LEU A 43 -24.96 30.76 -22.13
N ASN A 44 -23.94 31.56 -22.51
CA ASN A 44 -23.23 31.34 -23.77
C ASN A 44 -22.57 29.95 -23.78
N GLY A 45 -22.81 29.19 -24.85
CA GLY A 45 -22.37 27.80 -24.94
C GLY A 45 -23.30 26.80 -24.23
N TRP A 46 -24.45 27.23 -23.71
CA TRP A 46 -25.45 26.39 -23.06
C TRP A 46 -26.84 26.58 -23.68
N SER A 47 -27.62 25.49 -23.77
CA SER A 47 -28.99 25.50 -24.32
C SER A 47 -29.93 24.69 -23.44
N GLY A 48 -31.02 25.30 -22.99
CA GLY A 48 -32.06 24.66 -22.17
C GLY A 48 -33.28 25.57 -22.03
N ASN A 49 -34.27 25.13 -21.26
CA ASN A 49 -35.48 25.92 -21.03
C ASN A 49 -35.18 27.17 -20.17
N PRO A 50 -35.33 28.41 -20.70
CA PRO A 50 -35.00 29.63 -19.97
C PRO A 50 -35.95 29.93 -18.80
N GLN A 51 -37.09 29.23 -18.71
CA GLN A 51 -37.97 29.32 -17.54
C GLN A 51 -37.42 28.51 -16.35
N SER A 52 -36.66 27.46 -16.63
CA SER A 52 -36.08 26.57 -15.61
C SER A 52 -34.64 26.94 -15.27
N TRP A 53 -33.89 27.50 -16.22
CA TRP A 53 -32.46 27.75 -16.12
C TRP A 53 -32.09 29.21 -16.36
N ARG A 54 -31.21 29.75 -15.50
CA ARG A 54 -30.64 31.10 -15.61
C ARG A 54 -29.24 31.16 -15.00
N VAL A 55 -28.55 32.27 -15.19
CA VAL A 55 -27.36 32.60 -14.40
C VAL A 55 -27.77 33.44 -13.20
N GLU A 56 -27.34 33.03 -12.01
CA GLU A 56 -27.57 33.74 -10.75
C GLU A 56 -26.32 33.59 -9.86
N ASP A 57 -25.83 34.68 -9.27
CA ASP A 57 -24.65 34.70 -8.39
C ASP A 57 -23.40 34.02 -8.96
N GLY A 58 -23.19 34.17 -10.27
CA GLY A 58 -22.08 33.55 -10.98
C GLY A 58 -22.20 32.02 -11.15
N ALA A 59 -23.40 31.47 -11.03
CA ALA A 59 -23.69 30.04 -11.16
C ALA A 59 -24.84 29.76 -12.14
N LEU A 60 -24.74 28.63 -12.85
CA LEU A 60 -25.84 28.04 -13.61
C LEU A 60 -26.88 27.52 -12.62
N THR A 61 -28.10 28.07 -12.66
CA THR A 61 -29.12 27.86 -11.64
C THR A 61 -30.37 27.26 -12.26
N GLY A 62 -30.72 26.05 -11.82
CA GLY A 62 -31.98 25.38 -12.12
C GLY A 62 -32.93 25.49 -10.92
N GLU A 63 -34.19 25.89 -11.14
CA GLU A 63 -35.13 26.11 -10.03
C GLU A 63 -36.57 25.63 -10.33
N ILE A 64 -37.20 25.02 -9.33
CA ILE A 64 -38.64 24.79 -9.23
C ILE A 64 -39.16 25.65 -8.07
N PRO A 65 -39.95 26.70 -8.32
CA PRO A 65 -40.45 27.57 -7.25
C PRO A 65 -41.36 26.85 -6.25
N ALA A 66 -41.44 27.39 -5.03
CA ALA A 66 -42.35 26.87 -4.00
C ALA A 66 -43.81 26.85 -4.49
N GLY A 67 -44.51 25.74 -4.27
CA GLY A 67 -45.91 25.56 -4.70
C GLY A 67 -46.09 25.22 -6.19
N GLN A 68 -45.01 25.12 -6.96
CA GLN A 68 -45.04 24.63 -8.35
C GLN A 68 -44.58 23.17 -8.43
N ARG A 69 -44.89 22.52 -9.55
CA ARG A 69 -44.41 21.15 -9.87
C ARG A 69 -43.83 21.13 -11.26
N LEU A 70 -42.61 20.62 -11.38
CA LEU A 70 -42.03 20.30 -12.68
C LEU A 70 -42.53 18.92 -13.12
N ALA A 71 -43.20 18.85 -14.27
CA ALA A 71 -43.86 17.63 -14.75
C ALA A 71 -42.89 16.59 -15.34
N LYS A 72 -41.80 17.04 -15.96
CA LYS A 72 -40.77 16.20 -16.59
C LYS A 72 -39.38 16.78 -16.35
N ASN A 73 -38.35 15.95 -16.39
CA ASN A 73 -36.97 16.38 -16.18
C ASN A 73 -36.59 17.45 -17.23
N GLU A 74 -35.90 18.50 -16.78
CA GLU A 74 -35.41 19.58 -17.64
C GLU A 74 -33.89 19.55 -17.67
N PHE A 75 -33.29 19.84 -18.83
CA PHE A 75 -31.85 19.73 -19.04
C PHE A 75 -31.26 21.01 -19.62
N LEU A 76 -30.08 21.38 -19.15
CA LEU A 76 -29.25 22.43 -19.72
C LEU A 76 -28.03 21.80 -20.39
N TYR A 77 -28.01 21.78 -21.71
CA TYR A 77 -26.96 21.14 -22.53
C TYR A 77 -25.83 22.10 -22.82
N TRP A 78 -24.60 21.66 -22.59
CA TRP A 78 -23.42 22.34 -23.12
C TRP A 78 -23.28 22.05 -24.61
N GLN A 79 -22.86 23.04 -25.40
CA GLN A 79 -22.78 22.96 -26.87
C GLN A 79 -21.50 22.26 -27.39
N GLY A 80 -20.97 21.31 -26.62
CA GLY A 80 -19.81 20.49 -26.99
C GLY A 80 -20.01 19.02 -26.65
N GLU A 81 -19.07 18.19 -27.10
CA GLU A 81 -19.06 16.75 -26.84
C GLU A 81 -17.90 16.36 -25.93
N VAL A 82 -18.12 15.29 -25.17
CA VAL A 82 -17.13 14.67 -24.30
C VAL A 82 -16.94 13.21 -24.72
N ALA A 83 -15.68 12.76 -24.79
CA ALA A 83 -15.30 11.37 -25.02
C ALA A 83 -14.49 10.88 -23.82
N ASP A 84 -13.15 10.94 -23.88
CA ASP A 84 -12.32 10.81 -22.69
C ASP A 84 -12.09 12.19 -22.09
N PHE A 85 -12.48 12.36 -20.83
CA PHE A 85 -12.44 13.65 -20.17
C PHE A 85 -12.33 13.54 -18.65
N GLU A 86 -11.94 14.64 -18.04
CA GLU A 86 -12.17 14.93 -16.64
C GLU A 86 -12.96 16.21 -16.54
N LEU A 87 -14.08 16.16 -15.81
CA LEU A 87 -14.87 17.33 -15.43
C LEU A 87 -14.72 17.53 -13.93
N THR A 88 -14.35 18.75 -13.53
CA THR A 88 -14.51 19.20 -12.14
C THR A 88 -15.53 20.33 -12.09
N ALA A 89 -16.37 20.34 -11.06
CA ALA A 89 -17.40 21.35 -10.85
C ALA A 89 -17.63 21.59 -9.36
N GLU A 90 -18.17 22.76 -9.02
CA GLU A 90 -18.79 23.00 -7.73
C GLU A 90 -20.31 23.00 -7.88
N PHE A 91 -21.01 22.34 -6.96
CA PHE A 91 -22.46 22.32 -6.94
C PHE A 91 -23.02 22.59 -5.54
N ARG A 92 -24.26 23.09 -5.49
CA ARG A 92 -25.08 23.12 -4.29
C ARG A 92 -26.54 22.90 -4.64
N ILE A 93 -27.26 22.23 -3.76
CA ILE A 93 -28.69 21.99 -3.88
C ILE A 93 -29.39 22.45 -2.61
N SER A 94 -30.59 23.03 -2.76
CA SER A 94 -31.42 23.55 -1.67
C SER A 94 -32.91 23.39 -1.98
N GLY A 95 -33.77 23.46 -0.95
CA GLY A 95 -35.21 23.20 -1.07
C GLY A 95 -35.66 21.96 -0.30
N ASP A 96 -36.64 21.24 -0.85
CA ASP A 96 -37.23 20.03 -0.28
C ASP A 96 -36.18 18.93 -0.01
N PRO A 97 -36.32 18.12 1.08
CA PRO A 97 -35.41 17.00 1.34
C PRO A 97 -35.29 15.96 0.21
N SER A 98 -36.30 15.87 -0.66
CA SER A 98 -36.31 15.00 -1.85
C SER A 98 -35.70 15.64 -3.10
N ALA A 99 -35.12 16.83 -2.99
CA ALA A 99 -34.46 17.53 -4.11
C ALA A 99 -33.39 16.65 -4.77
N ASN A 100 -33.51 16.48 -6.09
CA ASN A 100 -32.68 15.61 -6.91
C ASN A 100 -32.25 16.35 -8.19
N SER A 101 -31.09 15.99 -8.73
CA SER A 101 -30.52 16.48 -9.97
C SER A 101 -29.39 15.52 -10.42
N GLY A 102 -28.65 15.88 -11.46
CA GLY A 102 -27.51 15.09 -11.94
C GLY A 102 -26.74 15.80 -13.03
N ILE A 103 -25.55 15.29 -13.32
CA ILE A 103 -24.73 15.68 -14.46
C ILE A 103 -24.75 14.51 -15.45
N GLN A 104 -25.36 14.74 -16.61
CA GLN A 104 -25.39 13.81 -17.74
C GLN A 104 -24.10 13.94 -18.54
N PHE A 105 -23.47 12.83 -18.89
CA PHE A 105 -22.22 12.81 -19.65
C PHE A 105 -22.15 11.63 -20.61
N ARG A 106 -21.45 11.83 -21.74
CA ARG A 106 -21.47 10.90 -22.88
C ARG A 106 -22.91 10.55 -23.31
N ALA A 107 -23.84 11.47 -23.07
CA ALA A 107 -25.26 11.22 -23.23
C ALA A 107 -25.73 11.56 -24.64
N GLN A 108 -26.84 10.95 -25.05
CA GLN A 108 -27.56 11.26 -26.27
C GLN A 108 -28.75 12.16 -25.96
N LYS A 109 -29.16 13.00 -26.90
CA LYS A 109 -30.33 13.87 -26.76
C LYS A 109 -31.49 13.35 -27.61
N GLY A 110 -32.56 12.93 -26.95
CA GLY A 110 -33.81 12.49 -27.57
C GLY A 110 -34.56 13.62 -28.26
N ALA A 111 -35.52 13.26 -29.13
CA ALA A 111 -36.33 14.20 -29.90
C ALA A 111 -37.21 15.12 -29.04
N ASP A 112 -37.57 14.67 -27.83
CA ASP A 112 -38.33 15.42 -26.82
C ASP A 112 -37.44 16.31 -25.92
N GLY A 113 -36.12 16.31 -26.18
CA GLY A 113 -35.11 17.04 -25.43
C GLY A 113 -34.58 16.31 -24.20
N HIS A 114 -34.96 15.05 -23.97
CA HIS A 114 -34.50 14.26 -22.83
C HIS A 114 -33.07 13.73 -23.05
N ALA A 115 -32.26 13.65 -21.99
CA ALA A 115 -30.95 13.01 -22.03
C ALA A 115 -31.07 11.48 -21.82
N ALA A 116 -30.35 10.68 -22.58
CA ALA A 116 -30.20 9.24 -22.37
C ALA A 116 -28.72 8.88 -22.29
N GLY A 117 -28.33 8.01 -21.37
CA GLY A 117 -26.92 7.64 -21.12
C GLY A 117 -26.49 7.93 -19.68
N TYR A 118 -25.17 8.01 -19.46
CA TYR A 118 -24.64 8.07 -18.09
C TYR A 118 -24.97 9.38 -17.36
N GLN A 119 -25.51 9.22 -16.15
CA GLN A 119 -25.76 10.28 -15.19
C GLN A 119 -24.93 10.06 -13.93
N ALA A 120 -24.24 11.12 -13.51
CA ALA A 120 -23.67 11.27 -12.18
C ALA A 120 -24.72 11.95 -11.29
N ASP A 121 -25.31 11.17 -10.39
CA ASP A 121 -26.47 11.59 -9.59
C ASP A 121 -26.11 12.52 -8.43
N LEU A 122 -26.98 13.48 -8.12
CA LEU A 122 -26.82 14.37 -6.97
C LEU A 122 -28.14 14.63 -6.21
N ASP A 123 -28.06 14.58 -4.89
CA ASP A 123 -29.11 15.00 -3.95
C ASP A 123 -28.46 15.56 -2.67
N LEU A 124 -29.24 15.69 -1.60
CA LEU A 124 -28.75 16.13 -0.28
C LEU A 124 -27.97 15.04 0.49
N GLY A 125 -27.55 13.95 -0.16
CA GLY A 125 -26.80 12.84 0.44
C GLY A 125 -27.64 11.65 0.88
N ALA A 126 -28.95 11.71 0.70
CA ALA A 126 -29.85 10.69 1.23
C ALA A 126 -29.81 9.41 0.39
N THR A 127 -29.99 9.54 -0.93
CA THR A 127 -30.27 8.40 -1.81
C THR A 127 -29.38 8.39 -3.03
N TRP A 128 -29.28 9.49 -3.77
CA TRP A 128 -28.76 9.49 -5.13
C TRP A 128 -27.31 9.94 -5.25
N LEU A 129 -26.85 10.82 -4.37
CA LEU A 129 -25.53 11.43 -4.46
C LEU A 129 -24.41 10.39 -4.65
N GLY A 130 -23.67 10.54 -5.75
CA GLY A 130 -22.49 9.75 -6.07
C GLY A 130 -22.74 8.46 -6.83
N ARG A 131 -24.00 8.07 -7.11
CA ARG A 131 -24.34 6.91 -7.95
C ARG A 131 -24.04 7.18 -9.42
N ILE A 132 -23.86 6.10 -10.18
CA ILE A 132 -23.82 6.14 -11.65
C ILE A 132 -25.08 5.45 -12.17
N TYR A 133 -25.92 6.22 -12.86
CA TYR A 133 -27.15 5.77 -13.49
C TYR A 133 -27.02 5.82 -15.01
N ASP A 134 -27.74 4.96 -15.71
CA ASP A 134 -27.85 4.94 -17.17
C ASP A 134 -29.29 5.31 -17.55
N GLU A 135 -29.50 6.60 -17.78
CA GLU A 135 -30.80 7.24 -17.96
C GLU A 135 -31.45 6.76 -19.27
N HIS A 136 -32.70 6.27 -19.18
CA HIS A 136 -33.42 5.56 -20.26
C HIS A 136 -32.70 4.32 -20.83
N GLY A 137 -31.59 3.90 -20.23
CA GLY A 137 -30.88 2.68 -20.56
C GLY A 137 -31.03 1.64 -19.46
N ARG A 138 -29.89 1.23 -18.91
CA ARG A 138 -29.78 0.11 -17.97
C ARG A 138 -30.08 0.47 -16.52
N LYS A 139 -30.54 1.71 -16.25
CA LYS A 139 -30.85 2.22 -14.90
C LYS A 139 -29.61 2.26 -14.00
N LEU A 140 -29.74 1.96 -12.71
CA LEU A 140 -28.62 2.01 -11.76
C LEU A 140 -27.51 1.04 -12.20
N LEU A 141 -26.35 1.60 -12.52
CA LEU A 141 -25.16 0.82 -12.85
C LEU A 141 -24.28 0.63 -11.63
N VAL A 142 -24.09 1.68 -10.82
CA VAL A 142 -23.19 1.66 -9.66
C VAL A 142 -23.84 2.33 -8.45
N GLU A 143 -23.88 1.60 -7.35
CA GLU A 143 -24.19 2.11 -6.01
C GLU A 143 -22.96 2.80 -5.40
N ARG A 144 -23.17 3.83 -4.56
CA ARG A 144 -22.03 4.47 -3.87
C ARG A 144 -21.32 3.46 -2.95
N GLY A 145 -19.99 3.45 -2.99
CA GLY A 145 -19.15 2.49 -2.30
C GLY A 145 -18.82 1.23 -3.09
N ASP A 146 -19.41 1.09 -4.29
CA ASP A 146 -19.16 -0.04 -5.18
C ASP A 146 -18.30 0.36 -6.38
N ARG A 147 -17.54 -0.62 -6.84
CA ARG A 147 -17.01 -0.71 -8.19
C ARG A 147 -17.79 -1.75 -8.95
N VAL A 148 -18.24 -1.43 -10.16
CA VAL A 148 -18.88 -2.41 -11.04
C VAL A 148 -18.10 -2.57 -12.34
N SER A 149 -17.82 -3.80 -12.74
CA SER A 149 -17.33 -4.14 -14.08
C SER A 149 -18.42 -4.84 -14.87
N ILE A 150 -18.64 -4.41 -16.12
CA ILE A 150 -19.64 -4.96 -17.04
C ILE A 150 -18.92 -5.52 -18.27
N ALA A 151 -19.19 -6.78 -18.59
CA ALA A 151 -18.62 -7.48 -19.73
C ALA A 151 -19.17 -7.00 -21.07
N PRO A 152 -18.45 -7.30 -22.18
CA PRO A 152 -18.98 -7.16 -23.53
C PRO A 152 -20.37 -7.78 -23.75
N ASP A 153 -20.67 -8.87 -23.04
CA ASP A 153 -21.95 -9.61 -23.10
C ASP A 153 -22.96 -9.21 -22.01
N GLY A 154 -22.66 -8.17 -21.22
CA GLY A 154 -23.56 -7.62 -20.20
C GLY A 154 -23.49 -8.30 -18.83
N ARG A 155 -22.70 -9.37 -18.65
CA ARG A 155 -22.43 -9.92 -17.30
C ARG A 155 -21.81 -8.85 -16.40
N ARG A 156 -22.06 -8.90 -15.09
CA ARG A 156 -21.64 -7.88 -14.12
C ARG A 156 -20.95 -8.47 -12.90
N TRP A 157 -19.95 -7.74 -12.39
CA TRP A 157 -19.22 -8.03 -11.16
C TRP A 157 -19.19 -6.76 -10.34
N SER A 158 -19.55 -6.83 -9.06
CA SER A 158 -19.43 -5.71 -8.13
C SER A 158 -18.37 -6.03 -7.07
N GLU A 159 -17.52 -5.07 -6.77
CA GLU A 159 -16.63 -5.07 -5.62
C GLU A 159 -16.97 -3.87 -4.75
N LYS A 160 -17.30 -4.13 -3.48
CA LYS A 160 -17.56 -3.08 -2.51
C LYS A 160 -16.27 -2.62 -1.86
N PHE A 161 -15.97 -1.33 -1.91
CA PHE A 161 -14.84 -0.71 -1.22
C PHE A 161 -15.24 0.13 0.02
N ALA A 162 -16.53 0.45 0.17
CA ALA A 162 -17.10 1.12 1.34
C ALA A 162 -18.61 0.85 1.44
N GLU A 163 -19.21 0.98 2.61
CA GLU A 163 -20.66 0.86 2.76
C GLU A 163 -21.35 2.17 2.35
N PRO A 164 -22.56 2.14 1.73
CA PRO A 164 -23.28 3.37 1.36
C PRO A 164 -23.53 4.33 2.52
N ALA A 165 -23.57 3.81 3.75
CA ALA A 165 -23.73 4.58 4.98
C ALA A 165 -22.50 5.45 5.31
N ASP A 166 -21.30 5.02 4.88
CA ASP A 166 -20.04 5.73 5.15
C ASP A 166 -19.99 7.10 4.45
N PHE A 167 -20.85 7.31 3.45
CA PHE A 167 -20.93 8.53 2.65
C PHE A 167 -22.05 9.49 3.07
N LEU A 168 -22.89 9.15 4.06
CA LEU A 168 -24.04 9.98 4.45
C LEU A 168 -23.63 11.36 4.98
N ALA A 169 -22.44 11.46 5.58
CA ALA A 169 -21.88 12.71 6.09
C ALA A 169 -21.00 13.45 5.06
N LEU A 170 -20.82 12.90 3.86
CA LEU A 170 -19.95 13.46 2.83
C LEU A 170 -20.43 14.82 2.27
N PRO A 171 -21.73 15.03 1.97
CA PRO A 171 -22.19 16.33 1.50
C PRO A 171 -22.19 17.36 2.62
N LYS A 172 -21.74 18.56 2.31
CA LYS A 172 -21.85 19.71 3.20
C LYS A 172 -23.31 20.10 3.42
N PRO A 173 -23.62 20.80 4.53
CA PRO A 173 -24.98 21.29 4.79
C PRO A 173 -25.62 22.00 3.60
N GLN A 174 -26.94 21.90 3.48
CA GLN A 174 -27.72 22.47 2.40
C GLN A 174 -27.35 23.94 2.11
N GLY A 175 -27.21 24.29 0.82
CA GLY A 175 -26.80 25.64 0.39
C GLY A 175 -25.30 25.92 0.40
N GLN A 176 -24.47 25.02 0.96
CA GLN A 176 -23.00 25.08 0.83
C GLN A 176 -22.50 24.39 -0.44
N TRP A 177 -21.34 24.86 -0.93
CA TRP A 177 -20.70 24.35 -2.13
C TRP A 177 -19.92 23.05 -1.88
N ASN A 178 -20.27 22.03 -2.64
CA ASN A 178 -19.58 20.75 -2.71
C ASN A 178 -18.77 20.66 -4.01
N THR A 179 -17.64 19.98 -4.00
CA THR A 179 -16.89 19.69 -5.23
C THR A 179 -17.33 18.35 -5.81
N TYR A 180 -17.46 18.29 -7.13
CA TYR A 180 -17.80 17.11 -7.91
C TYR A 180 -16.73 16.89 -8.98
N ARG A 181 -16.27 15.65 -9.14
CA ARG A 181 -15.34 15.28 -10.21
C ARG A 181 -15.79 14.00 -10.90
N ILE A 182 -15.85 14.05 -12.23
CA ILE A 182 -16.16 12.93 -13.12
C ILE A 182 -14.92 12.67 -13.96
N LEU A 183 -14.36 11.46 -13.87
CA LEU A 183 -13.29 11.01 -14.73
C LEU A 183 -13.84 9.92 -15.64
N ALA A 184 -13.84 10.10 -16.95
CA ALA A 184 -14.29 9.09 -17.90
C ALA A 184 -13.20 8.86 -18.96
N ARG A 185 -12.71 7.62 -19.09
CA ARG A 185 -11.64 7.23 -20.04
C ARG A 185 -11.91 5.83 -20.59
N GLY A 186 -12.24 5.73 -21.88
CA GLY A 186 -12.71 4.49 -22.48
C GLY A 186 -13.88 3.91 -21.67
N PRO A 187 -13.85 2.61 -21.28
CA PRO A 187 -14.89 1.98 -20.47
C PRO A 187 -14.88 2.42 -18.99
N HIS A 188 -13.81 3.08 -18.53
CA HIS A 188 -13.62 3.40 -17.12
C HIS A 188 -14.23 4.75 -16.75
N ILE A 189 -15.03 4.79 -15.68
CA ILE A 189 -15.68 5.98 -15.13
C ILE A 189 -15.47 6.00 -13.60
N GLU A 190 -15.02 7.13 -13.06
CA GLU A 190 -14.99 7.39 -11.61
C GLU A 190 -15.77 8.64 -11.25
N ILE A 191 -16.44 8.59 -10.09
CA ILE A 191 -17.12 9.73 -9.48
C ILE A 191 -16.47 10.06 -8.14
N TRP A 192 -16.24 11.34 -7.91
CA TRP A 192 -15.63 11.88 -6.68
C TRP A 192 -16.43 13.06 -6.15
N ILE A 193 -16.58 13.14 -4.83
CA ILE A 193 -17.30 14.20 -4.14
C ILE A 193 -16.46 14.67 -2.97
N ASN A 194 -16.23 15.99 -2.85
CA ASN A 194 -15.43 16.60 -1.77
C ASN A 194 -14.03 15.96 -1.59
N GLY A 195 -13.44 15.44 -2.67
CA GLY A 195 -12.14 14.77 -2.66
C GLY A 195 -12.18 13.27 -2.35
N THR A 196 -13.36 12.70 -2.09
CA THR A 196 -13.56 11.28 -1.80
C THR A 196 -14.14 10.56 -3.01
N ARG A 197 -13.55 9.42 -3.42
CA ARG A 197 -14.09 8.59 -4.51
C ARG A 197 -15.32 7.83 -4.02
N VAL A 198 -16.43 7.93 -4.76
CA VAL A 198 -17.73 7.37 -4.34
C VAL A 198 -18.21 6.24 -5.23
N SER A 199 -17.88 6.22 -6.52
CA SER A 199 -18.30 5.14 -7.45
C SER A 199 -17.27 4.91 -8.53
N VAL A 200 -17.16 3.66 -8.99
CA VAL A 200 -16.30 3.27 -10.12
C VAL A 200 -17.07 2.33 -11.05
N LEU A 201 -17.02 2.58 -12.36
CA LEU A 201 -17.63 1.74 -13.39
C LEU A 201 -16.58 1.40 -14.46
N ASP A 202 -16.46 0.13 -14.81
CA ASP A 202 -15.71 -0.36 -15.97
C ASP A 202 -16.71 -1.03 -16.93
N ASP A 203 -17.26 -0.27 -17.87
CA ASP A 203 -18.35 -0.72 -18.74
C ASP A 203 -17.87 -1.06 -20.15
N HIS A 204 -17.71 -2.36 -20.42
CA HIS A 204 -17.26 -2.87 -21.71
C HIS A 204 -18.42 -3.36 -22.60
N GLN A 205 -19.68 -3.15 -22.19
CA GLN A 205 -20.83 -3.74 -22.87
C GLN A 205 -20.98 -3.22 -24.31
N THR A 206 -20.88 -4.14 -25.28
CA THR A 206 -20.70 -3.77 -26.70
C THR A 206 -21.91 -3.12 -27.36
N ASP A 207 -23.10 -3.33 -26.83
CA ASP A 207 -24.38 -2.85 -27.39
C ASP A 207 -25.04 -1.74 -26.56
N ALA A 208 -24.42 -1.31 -25.45
CA ALA A 208 -25.03 -0.37 -24.52
C ALA A 208 -24.08 0.68 -23.91
N ALA A 209 -22.76 0.47 -23.93
CA ALA A 209 -21.82 1.43 -23.36
C ALA A 209 -21.58 2.61 -24.33
N ASP A 210 -21.78 3.84 -23.84
CA ASP A 210 -21.51 5.06 -24.60
C ASP A 210 -20.10 5.60 -24.29
N TYR A 211 -19.24 5.71 -25.29
CA TYR A 211 -17.86 6.17 -25.11
C TYR A 211 -17.65 7.64 -25.49
N SER A 212 -18.68 8.28 -26.04
CA SER A 212 -18.68 9.71 -26.36
C SER A 212 -20.10 10.23 -26.50
N GLY A 213 -20.34 11.50 -26.18
CA GLY A 213 -21.65 12.14 -26.34
C GLY A 213 -21.69 13.52 -25.69
N LEU A 214 -22.90 13.99 -25.41
CA LEU A 214 -23.16 15.32 -24.86
C LEU A 214 -22.95 15.38 -23.35
N LEU A 215 -22.80 16.61 -22.86
CA LEU A 215 -22.81 16.96 -21.44
C LEU A 215 -24.05 17.82 -21.12
N ALA A 216 -24.78 17.50 -20.04
CA ALA A 216 -25.93 18.30 -19.62
C ALA A 216 -26.12 18.31 -18.09
N LEU A 217 -26.74 19.37 -17.58
CA LEU A 217 -27.13 19.51 -16.18
C LEU A 217 -28.63 19.25 -16.06
N GLN A 218 -29.04 18.42 -15.11
CA GLN A 218 -30.45 18.04 -14.90
C GLN A 218 -31.11 18.89 -13.80
N LEU A 219 -32.36 19.29 -14.02
CA LEU A 219 -33.31 19.67 -12.98
C LEU A 219 -34.40 18.57 -12.94
N HIS A 220 -34.39 17.77 -11.87
CA HIS A 220 -35.27 16.61 -11.77
C HIS A 220 -36.73 17.04 -11.56
N SER A 221 -37.66 16.32 -12.18
CA SER A 221 -39.10 16.54 -12.03
C SER A 221 -39.57 16.32 -10.59
N GLY A 222 -40.56 17.08 -10.14
CA GLY A 222 -41.00 17.01 -8.76
C GLY A 222 -41.64 18.29 -8.25
N PRO A 223 -42.12 18.28 -6.99
CA PRO A 223 -42.62 19.48 -6.33
C PRO A 223 -41.46 20.42 -5.95
N GLY A 224 -41.69 21.73 -6.06
CA GLY A 224 -40.82 22.75 -5.49
C GLY A 224 -41.15 23.04 -4.02
N PRO A 225 -40.26 23.70 -3.27
CA PRO A 225 -39.07 24.39 -3.77
C PRO A 225 -37.89 23.45 -4.01
N VAL A 226 -37.22 23.59 -5.16
CA VAL A 226 -35.92 22.96 -5.45
C VAL A 226 -35.05 23.98 -6.17
N LYS A 227 -33.81 24.16 -5.73
CA LYS A 227 -32.83 25.01 -6.41
C LYS A 227 -31.49 24.31 -6.45
N VAL A 228 -30.99 24.04 -7.64
CA VAL A 228 -29.66 23.46 -7.91
C VAL A 228 -28.79 24.48 -8.62
N GLN A 229 -27.53 24.58 -8.21
CA GLN A 229 -26.57 25.54 -8.78
C GLN A 229 -25.24 24.88 -9.06
N PHE A 230 -24.63 25.24 -10.20
CA PHE A 230 -23.31 24.78 -10.63
C PHE A 230 -22.39 25.96 -10.98
N ARG A 231 -21.13 25.89 -10.58
CA ARG A 231 -20.08 26.85 -10.97
C ARG A 231 -18.73 26.17 -11.09
N ASN A 232 -17.71 26.90 -11.54
CA ASN A 232 -16.33 26.40 -11.66
C ASN A 232 -16.25 25.10 -12.48
N LEU A 233 -17.02 25.01 -13.57
CA LEU A 233 -17.00 23.84 -14.46
C LEU A 233 -15.73 23.87 -15.33
N GLN A 234 -14.76 23.03 -14.98
CA GLN A 234 -13.49 22.90 -15.68
C GLN A 234 -13.43 21.54 -16.39
N LEU A 235 -13.15 21.57 -17.69
CA LEU A 235 -13.09 20.37 -18.53
C LEU A 235 -11.67 20.16 -19.08
N SER A 236 -11.15 18.94 -18.91
CA SER A 236 -9.93 18.46 -19.55
C SER A 236 -10.29 17.36 -20.54
N HIS A 237 -9.89 17.49 -21.81
CA HIS A 237 -10.08 16.45 -22.81
C HIS A 237 -8.85 15.55 -22.90
N PHE A 238 -9.02 14.24 -22.84
CA PHE A 238 -7.92 13.27 -23.00
C PHE A 238 -7.87 12.64 -24.41
N GLY A 239 -8.74 13.09 -25.31
CA GLY A 239 -8.91 12.50 -26.64
C GLY A 239 -10.08 11.52 -26.67
N LYS A 240 -10.00 10.54 -27.57
CA LYS A 240 -10.99 9.47 -27.72
C LYS A 240 -10.26 8.14 -27.80
N THR A 241 -10.46 7.28 -26.79
CA THR A 241 -9.99 5.90 -26.81
C THR A 241 -10.63 5.19 -28.01
N GLU A 242 -9.81 4.78 -28.97
CA GLU A 242 -10.26 3.95 -30.08
C GLU A 242 -10.53 2.53 -29.59
N LEU A 243 -11.80 2.13 -29.65
CA LEU A 243 -12.21 0.78 -29.31
C LEU A 243 -12.25 -0.08 -30.58
N PRO A 244 -11.74 -1.33 -30.53
CA PRO A 244 -11.82 -2.23 -31.68
C PRO A 244 -13.28 -2.45 -32.11
N LYS A 245 -13.55 -2.48 -33.42
CA LYS A 245 -14.88 -2.83 -33.95
C LYS A 245 -15.28 -4.23 -33.45
N ALA A 246 -16.41 -4.33 -32.76
CA ALA A 246 -16.94 -5.61 -32.28
C ALA A 246 -17.20 -6.55 -33.47
N LYS A 247 -16.65 -7.77 -33.44
CA LYS A 247 -17.13 -8.87 -34.30
C LYS A 247 -18.20 -9.64 -33.54
N ALA A 248 -19.33 -9.87 -34.20
CA ALA A 248 -20.49 -10.57 -33.66
C ALA A 248 -20.18 -12.03 -33.27
N SER A 249 -20.81 -12.44 -32.16
CA SER A 249 -21.02 -13.78 -31.57
C SER A 249 -20.02 -14.90 -31.87
N VAL A 250 -19.35 -15.40 -30.82
CA VAL A 250 -18.72 -16.73 -30.82
C VAL A 250 -19.72 -17.74 -30.27
N ALA A 251 -20.07 -18.74 -31.09
CA ALA A 251 -20.99 -19.81 -30.72
C ALA A 251 -20.43 -20.66 -29.57
N SER A 252 -21.31 -21.05 -28.64
CA SER A 252 -20.99 -21.89 -27.48
C SER A 252 -20.56 -23.30 -27.92
N ALA A 253 -19.30 -23.67 -27.69
CA ALA A 253 -18.83 -25.04 -27.85
C ALA A 253 -19.18 -25.88 -26.61
N SER A 254 -19.88 -26.98 -26.83
CA SER A 254 -20.29 -27.97 -25.82
C SER A 254 -19.10 -28.73 -25.24
N ALA A 255 -19.05 -28.86 -23.91
CA ALA A 255 -18.07 -29.65 -23.18
C ALA A 255 -18.37 -31.16 -23.32
N ASN A 256 -17.40 -31.92 -23.85
CA ASN A 256 -17.38 -33.37 -23.73
C ASN A 256 -16.54 -33.78 -22.51
N SER A 257 -17.12 -34.64 -21.70
CA SER A 257 -16.49 -35.32 -20.56
C SER A 257 -15.74 -36.58 -21.02
N GLU A 258 -14.57 -36.79 -20.40
CA GLU A 258 -13.86 -38.06 -20.14
C GLU A 258 -12.40 -38.06 -20.63
N SER A 259 -11.46 -38.09 -19.68
CA SER A 259 -10.66 -39.30 -19.41
C SER A 259 -9.64 -39.07 -18.29
N SER A 260 -9.46 -40.11 -17.50
CA SER A 260 -8.72 -40.24 -16.24
C SER A 260 -7.20 -40.07 -16.33
N ILE A 261 -6.57 -39.47 -15.31
CA ILE A 261 -5.12 -39.57 -15.04
C ILE A 261 -4.88 -39.89 -13.55
N GLY A 262 -3.97 -40.85 -13.29
CA GLY A 262 -3.74 -41.46 -11.99
C GLY A 262 -2.66 -40.86 -11.08
N VAL A 263 -2.77 -41.34 -9.84
CA VAL A 263 -1.82 -41.61 -8.73
C VAL A 263 -1.03 -40.44 -8.09
N THR A 264 -1.52 -40.09 -6.91
CA THR A 264 -1.03 -39.20 -5.83
C THR A 264 0.47 -39.26 -5.47
N ARG A 265 1.04 -38.12 -5.06
CA ARG A 265 2.36 -38.03 -4.40
C ARG A 265 2.30 -38.57 -2.97
N LYS A 266 3.44 -39.01 -2.40
CA LYS A 266 3.59 -39.58 -1.04
C LYS A 266 3.04 -38.71 0.12
N ASN A 267 2.73 -37.43 -0.12
CA ASN A 267 2.21 -36.48 0.86
C ASN A 267 0.69 -36.27 0.77
N GLY A 268 -0.01 -36.99 -0.10
CA GLY A 268 -1.47 -36.87 -0.27
C GLY A 268 -1.93 -35.72 -1.17
N ASP A 269 -1.04 -34.83 -1.59
CA ASP A 269 -1.40 -33.75 -2.53
C ASP A 269 -1.53 -34.28 -3.98
N PRO A 270 -2.63 -33.97 -4.70
CA PRO A 270 -2.72 -34.24 -6.12
C PRO A 270 -1.69 -33.38 -6.88
N PRO A 271 -1.08 -33.88 -7.96
CA PRO A 271 -0.26 -33.05 -8.82
C PRO A 271 -1.13 -31.93 -9.41
N LEU A 272 -0.71 -30.67 -9.24
CA LEU A 272 -1.26 -29.54 -9.99
C LEU A 272 -0.83 -29.68 -11.46
N ARG A 273 -1.48 -30.56 -12.22
CA ARG A 273 -1.45 -30.46 -13.67
C ARG A 273 -2.65 -29.62 -14.08
N ARG A 274 -2.45 -28.29 -14.19
CA ARG A 274 -3.27 -27.50 -15.13
C ARG A 274 -3.05 -28.11 -16.51
N THR A 275 -4.10 -28.26 -17.31
CA THR A 275 -3.92 -28.72 -18.68
C THR A 275 -3.37 -27.56 -19.49
N PRO A 276 -2.13 -27.62 -20.01
CA PRO A 276 -1.54 -26.51 -20.76
C PRO A 276 -2.47 -26.08 -21.90
N GLY A 277 -2.83 -24.79 -21.96
CA GLY A 277 -3.60 -24.18 -23.05
C GLY A 277 -5.13 -24.27 -22.97
N ILE A 278 -5.74 -25.16 -22.17
CA ILE A 278 -7.21 -25.30 -22.09
C ILE A 278 -7.80 -24.55 -20.88
N ASP A 279 -7.16 -24.65 -19.71
CA ASP A 279 -7.69 -24.05 -18.48
C ASP A 279 -7.41 -22.54 -18.38
N ASP A 280 -6.32 -22.03 -18.96
CA ASP A 280 -5.90 -20.62 -18.81
C ASP A 280 -6.65 -19.64 -19.73
N LEU A 281 -6.99 -20.02 -20.96
CA LEU A 281 -7.77 -19.14 -21.85
C LEU A 281 -9.20 -18.93 -21.34
N SER A 282 -9.73 -19.84 -20.51
CA SER A 282 -11.04 -19.65 -19.87
C SER A 282 -11.09 -18.38 -19.01
N ARG A 283 -9.93 -17.92 -18.49
CA ARG A 283 -9.82 -16.69 -17.68
C ARG A 283 -10.05 -15.42 -18.49
N LEU A 284 -9.79 -15.43 -19.80
CA LEU A 284 -10.20 -14.36 -20.71
C LEU A 284 -11.72 -14.24 -20.84
N ASN A 285 -12.50 -15.21 -20.34
CA ASN A 285 -13.96 -15.19 -20.36
C ASN A 285 -14.56 -15.10 -18.95
N SER A 286 -13.83 -15.56 -17.92
CA SER A 286 -14.31 -15.60 -16.53
C SER A 286 -13.81 -14.45 -15.66
N SER A 287 -12.70 -13.78 -16.04
CA SER A 287 -12.16 -12.64 -15.28
C SER A 287 -12.40 -11.29 -15.98
N PRO A 288 -13.16 -10.36 -15.38
CA PRO A 288 -13.41 -9.03 -15.94
C PRO A 288 -12.18 -8.26 -16.35
N VAL A 289 -11.13 -8.36 -15.54
CA VAL A 289 -9.93 -7.55 -15.73
C VAL A 289 -9.07 -8.02 -16.90
N LEU A 290 -9.48 -9.08 -17.62
CA LEU A 290 -8.75 -9.64 -18.76
C LEU A 290 -9.51 -9.56 -20.08
N TRP A 291 -10.80 -9.19 -20.10
CA TRP A 291 -11.65 -9.29 -21.31
C TRP A 291 -11.25 -8.37 -22.46
N HIS A 292 -10.59 -7.26 -22.16
CA HIS A 292 -10.13 -6.31 -23.17
C HIS A 292 -8.82 -6.76 -23.82
N LEU A 293 -8.14 -7.77 -23.28
CA LEU A 293 -6.87 -8.26 -23.82
C LEU A 293 -7.07 -8.95 -25.17
N ARG A 294 -6.12 -8.77 -26.08
CA ARG A 294 -6.13 -9.26 -27.45
C ARG A 294 -4.80 -9.91 -27.78
N ASP A 295 -4.75 -10.69 -28.84
CA ASP A 295 -3.51 -11.32 -29.29
C ASP A 295 -2.42 -10.27 -29.50
N ASN A 296 -1.20 -10.59 -29.06
CA ASN A 296 -0.02 -9.77 -29.31
C ASN A 296 0.11 -9.51 -30.83
N PRO A 297 0.12 -8.24 -31.28
CA PRO A 297 0.23 -7.92 -32.70
C PRO A 297 1.64 -8.11 -33.27
N ALA A 298 2.65 -8.28 -32.41
CA ALA A 298 4.04 -8.42 -32.83
C ALA A 298 4.28 -9.75 -33.56
N GLY A 299 5.05 -9.69 -34.65
CA GLY A 299 5.59 -10.87 -35.33
C GLY A 299 6.79 -11.49 -34.57
N PRO A 300 7.40 -12.55 -35.11
CA PRO A 300 8.61 -13.14 -34.54
C PRO A 300 9.72 -12.09 -34.43
N THR A 301 10.41 -12.04 -33.29
CA THR A 301 11.56 -11.14 -33.10
C THR A 301 12.86 -11.74 -33.63
N ALA A 302 13.93 -10.95 -33.67
CA ALA A 302 15.27 -11.39 -34.11
C ALA A 302 15.88 -12.52 -33.25
N VAL A 303 15.31 -12.83 -32.09
CA VAL A 303 15.80 -13.86 -31.16
C VAL A 303 15.37 -15.25 -31.62
N ALA A 304 16.32 -16.09 -32.02
CA ALA A 304 16.10 -17.41 -32.60
C ALA A 304 15.85 -18.53 -31.57
N ASN A 305 14.82 -18.38 -30.73
CA ASN A 305 14.38 -19.41 -29.77
C ASN A 305 12.90 -19.76 -29.99
N PRO A 306 12.56 -20.92 -30.60
CA PRO A 306 11.18 -21.25 -30.96
C PRO A 306 10.21 -21.33 -29.78
N SER A 307 10.68 -21.77 -28.61
CA SER A 307 9.84 -21.88 -27.40
C SER A 307 9.48 -20.51 -26.85
N ALA A 308 10.48 -19.63 -26.72
CA ALA A 308 10.28 -18.26 -26.27
C ALA A 308 9.46 -17.43 -27.27
N GLN A 309 9.72 -17.58 -28.58
CA GLN A 309 8.92 -16.95 -29.63
C GLN A 309 7.45 -17.39 -29.58
N LYS A 310 7.20 -18.68 -29.34
CA LYS A 310 5.83 -19.20 -29.18
C LYS A 310 5.12 -18.58 -27.98
N LEU A 311 5.80 -18.46 -26.84
CA LEU A 311 5.21 -17.83 -25.65
C LEU A 311 4.86 -16.36 -25.92
N VAL A 312 5.78 -15.57 -26.50
CA VAL A 312 5.55 -14.15 -26.81
C VAL A 312 4.41 -13.96 -27.81
N ALA A 313 4.33 -14.81 -28.84
CA ALA A 313 3.21 -14.80 -29.79
C ALA A 313 1.87 -15.19 -29.12
N GLY A 314 1.91 -15.99 -28.06
CA GLY A 314 0.73 -16.42 -27.29
C GLY A 314 0.20 -15.37 -26.29
N MET A 315 0.99 -14.34 -25.98
CA MET A 315 0.61 -13.29 -25.02
C MET A 315 -0.66 -12.56 -25.46
N LYS A 316 -1.49 -12.20 -24.47
CA LYS A 316 -2.66 -11.36 -24.64
C LYS A 316 -2.37 -9.99 -24.03
N LEU A 317 -2.52 -8.92 -24.80
CA LEU A 317 -2.14 -7.57 -24.43
C LEU A 317 -3.32 -6.61 -24.58
N MET A 318 -3.30 -5.53 -23.79
CA MET A 318 -4.18 -4.39 -24.00
C MET A 318 -3.98 -3.83 -25.42
N HIS A 319 -5.07 -3.45 -26.08
CA HIS A 319 -4.99 -2.89 -27.45
C HIS A 319 -4.02 -1.71 -27.53
N GLY A 320 -3.16 -1.70 -28.56
CA GLY A 320 -2.10 -0.70 -28.78
C GLY A 320 -0.74 -1.07 -28.18
N PHE A 321 -0.69 -2.06 -27.29
CA PHE A 321 0.57 -2.66 -26.84
C PHE A 321 1.07 -3.73 -27.81
N GLN A 322 2.39 -3.86 -27.86
CA GLN A 322 3.10 -4.97 -28.48
C GLN A 322 4.16 -5.52 -27.52
N ALA A 323 4.38 -6.83 -27.54
CA ALA A 323 5.44 -7.49 -26.78
C ALA A 323 6.44 -8.15 -27.71
N GLU A 324 7.73 -7.96 -27.43
CA GLU A 324 8.86 -8.45 -28.21
C GLU A 324 9.83 -9.22 -27.31
N LEU A 325 10.43 -10.30 -27.81
CA LEU A 325 11.51 -11.00 -27.12
C LEU A 325 12.85 -10.29 -27.37
N VAL A 326 13.53 -9.91 -26.29
CA VAL A 326 14.84 -9.23 -26.30
C VAL A 326 15.97 -10.22 -26.07
N ALA A 327 15.83 -11.12 -25.10
CA ALA A 327 16.78 -12.19 -24.85
C ALA A 327 16.06 -13.45 -24.36
N ALA A 328 16.66 -14.60 -24.67
CA ALA A 328 16.20 -15.93 -24.27
C ALA A 328 17.41 -16.87 -24.22
N GLU A 329 17.15 -18.13 -23.89
CA GLU A 329 18.13 -19.20 -23.97
C GLU A 329 18.70 -19.33 -25.40
N PRO A 330 20.00 -19.64 -25.56
CA PRO A 330 20.98 -20.02 -24.52
C PRO A 330 21.68 -18.83 -23.83
N ASP A 331 21.28 -17.61 -24.16
CA ASP A 331 22.01 -16.41 -23.74
C ASP A 331 21.58 -15.86 -22.38
N LEU A 332 20.42 -16.30 -21.88
CA LEU A 332 19.83 -15.86 -20.62
C LEU A 332 19.19 -17.06 -19.91
N HIS A 333 19.47 -17.20 -18.61
CA HIS A 333 19.04 -18.26 -17.73
C HIS A 333 18.71 -17.72 -16.33
N GLN A 334 17.56 -18.08 -15.79
CA GLN A 334 17.10 -17.77 -14.43
C GLN A 334 17.36 -16.32 -13.98
N PRO A 335 16.93 -15.31 -14.76
CA PRO A 335 17.08 -13.92 -14.36
C PRO A 335 16.22 -13.64 -13.11
N VAL A 336 16.82 -13.04 -12.08
CA VAL A 336 16.13 -12.72 -10.81
C VAL A 336 16.08 -11.23 -10.48
N ALA A 337 16.93 -10.43 -11.11
CA ALA A 337 16.93 -8.98 -11.00
C ALA A 337 17.61 -8.38 -12.23
N PHE A 338 17.25 -7.16 -12.59
CA PHE A 338 17.95 -6.40 -13.61
C PHE A 338 17.95 -4.89 -13.30
N ALA A 339 18.82 -4.13 -13.96
CA ALA A 339 18.85 -2.68 -13.88
C ALA A 339 19.39 -2.09 -15.19
N PHE A 340 19.03 -0.84 -15.47
CA PHE A 340 19.61 -0.07 -16.58
C PHE A 340 20.77 0.78 -16.10
N ASP A 341 21.88 0.77 -16.84
CA ASP A 341 22.95 1.74 -16.63
C ASP A 341 22.73 3.03 -17.42
N GLU A 342 23.60 4.01 -17.22
CA GLU A 342 23.52 5.33 -17.86
C GLU A 342 23.77 5.35 -19.38
N ARG A 343 24.17 4.20 -19.95
CA ARG A 343 24.32 3.96 -21.39
C ARG A 343 23.12 3.22 -22.00
N GLY A 344 22.08 2.95 -21.19
CA GLY A 344 20.91 2.20 -21.63
C GLY A 344 21.13 0.69 -21.74
N ARG A 345 22.24 0.16 -21.21
CA ARG A 345 22.53 -1.28 -21.20
C ARG A 345 21.77 -1.95 -20.05
N ILE A 346 21.41 -3.21 -20.24
CA ILE A 346 20.67 -4.00 -19.25
C ILE A 346 21.66 -4.91 -18.51
N TRP A 347 21.76 -4.73 -17.20
CA TRP A 347 22.55 -5.57 -16.31
C TRP A 347 21.62 -6.57 -15.63
N ILE A 348 21.96 -7.86 -15.65
CA ILE A 348 21.06 -8.94 -15.19
C ILE A 348 21.79 -9.85 -14.21
N ALA A 349 21.14 -10.22 -13.10
CA ALA A 349 21.61 -11.27 -12.20
C ALA A 349 20.93 -12.59 -12.51
N GLU A 350 21.74 -13.64 -12.70
CA GLU A 350 21.28 -15.00 -12.95
C GLU A 350 21.55 -15.90 -11.74
N ALA A 351 20.52 -16.57 -11.23
CA ALA A 351 20.53 -17.31 -9.97
C ALA A 351 20.64 -18.84 -10.14
N HIS A 352 21.74 -19.31 -10.70
CA HIS A 352 22.03 -20.74 -10.91
C HIS A 352 22.15 -21.59 -9.62
N ASN A 353 22.34 -20.98 -8.46
CA ASN A 353 22.45 -21.68 -7.17
C ASN A 353 21.13 -21.78 -6.42
N TYR A 354 20.23 -20.80 -6.57
CA TYR A 354 18.95 -20.80 -5.86
C TYR A 354 18.20 -22.13 -6.07
N PRO A 355 17.69 -22.84 -5.05
CA PRO A 355 17.46 -22.35 -3.69
C PRO A 355 18.58 -22.68 -2.71
N ASN A 356 19.68 -23.32 -3.16
CA ASN A 356 20.69 -23.89 -2.28
C ASN A 356 22.02 -23.14 -2.40
N LYS A 357 22.52 -22.60 -1.27
CA LYS A 357 23.84 -21.98 -1.23
C LYS A 357 24.91 -23.02 -1.58
N ALA A 358 25.76 -22.71 -2.56
CA ALA A 358 26.94 -23.54 -2.83
C ALA A 358 27.98 -23.44 -1.71
N PRO A 359 28.88 -24.44 -1.58
CA PRO A 359 30.11 -24.28 -0.83
C PRO A 359 30.89 -23.04 -1.25
N GLU A 360 31.66 -22.47 -0.33
CA GLU A 360 32.44 -21.27 -0.60
C GLU A 360 33.39 -21.48 -1.79
N GLY A 361 33.45 -20.50 -2.70
CA GLY A 361 34.22 -20.59 -3.95
C GLY A 361 33.63 -21.47 -5.05
N GLN A 362 32.48 -22.14 -4.82
CA GLN A 362 31.79 -22.98 -5.81
C GLN A 362 30.45 -22.40 -6.28
N GLY A 363 30.27 -21.08 -6.08
CA GLY A 363 29.14 -20.35 -6.66
C GLY A 363 29.10 -20.48 -8.19
N LYS A 364 27.90 -20.36 -8.75
CA LYS A 364 27.60 -20.42 -10.18
C LYS A 364 26.76 -19.23 -10.65
N ASP A 365 26.26 -18.42 -9.72
CA ASP A 365 25.52 -17.21 -10.07
C ASP A 365 26.46 -16.22 -10.77
N ARG A 366 25.89 -15.41 -11.66
CA ARG A 366 26.66 -14.48 -12.49
C ARG A 366 25.87 -13.22 -12.80
N ILE A 367 26.59 -12.20 -13.26
CA ILE A 367 26.02 -10.95 -13.75
C ILE A 367 26.33 -10.82 -15.24
N LEU A 368 25.30 -10.53 -16.04
CA LEU A 368 25.38 -10.30 -17.47
C LEU A 368 25.16 -8.82 -17.82
N ILE A 369 25.69 -8.40 -18.97
CA ILE A 369 25.40 -7.10 -19.60
C ILE A 369 24.87 -7.36 -21.01
N LEU A 370 23.68 -6.84 -21.31
CA LEU A 370 23.10 -6.77 -22.65
C LEU A 370 23.22 -5.34 -23.19
N GLU A 371 23.73 -5.19 -24.40
CA GLU A 371 23.97 -3.90 -25.04
C GLU A 371 23.38 -3.89 -26.45
N ASP A 372 22.51 -2.89 -26.69
CA ASP A 372 22.06 -2.44 -28.00
C ASP A 372 23.10 -1.46 -28.54
N ARG A 373 24.06 -1.96 -29.32
CA ARG A 373 25.28 -1.22 -29.69
C ARG A 373 24.98 -0.21 -30.79
N ASP A 374 24.07 -0.52 -31.71
CA ASP A 374 23.70 0.37 -32.80
C ASP A 374 22.46 1.23 -32.51
N GLY A 375 21.66 0.88 -31.49
CA GLY A 375 20.49 1.64 -31.06
C GLY A 375 19.22 1.27 -31.81
N ASP A 376 19.13 0.07 -32.38
CA ASP A 376 17.98 -0.43 -33.13
C ASP A 376 16.95 -1.18 -32.25
N GLY A 377 17.29 -1.43 -30.99
CA GLY A 377 16.48 -2.13 -30.00
C GLY A 377 16.66 -3.65 -29.97
N ALA A 378 17.66 -4.24 -30.64
CA ALA A 378 17.85 -5.70 -30.73
C ALA A 378 18.80 -6.32 -29.67
N PHE A 379 19.53 -5.51 -28.89
CA PHE A 379 20.42 -5.97 -27.79
C PHE A 379 21.34 -7.15 -28.19
N GLU A 380 22.05 -6.96 -29.28
CA GLU A 380 22.88 -7.95 -29.98
C GLU A 380 24.18 -8.31 -29.26
N THR A 381 24.63 -7.50 -28.31
CA THR A 381 25.88 -7.74 -27.56
C THR A 381 25.57 -8.28 -26.17
N LYS A 382 26.28 -9.34 -25.77
CA LYS A 382 26.12 -10.01 -24.47
C LYS A 382 27.48 -10.26 -23.85
N LYS A 383 27.66 -9.88 -22.59
CA LYS A 383 28.93 -10.01 -21.86
C LYS A 383 28.66 -10.57 -20.47
N VAL A 384 29.52 -11.46 -20.01
CA VAL A 384 29.57 -11.88 -18.61
C VAL A 384 30.49 -10.92 -17.87
N PHE A 385 29.95 -10.16 -16.92
CA PHE A 385 30.73 -9.20 -16.12
C PHE A 385 31.48 -9.92 -14.99
N ILE A 386 30.79 -10.78 -14.26
CA ILE A 386 31.37 -11.58 -13.17
C ILE A 386 30.62 -12.89 -13.00
N GLU A 387 31.34 -13.93 -12.58
CA GLU A 387 30.80 -15.27 -12.26
C GLU A 387 31.20 -15.69 -10.85
N LYS A 388 30.72 -16.88 -10.45
CA LYS A 388 31.03 -17.53 -9.18
C LYS A 388 30.47 -16.81 -7.95
N LEU A 389 29.40 -16.06 -8.15
CA LEU A 389 28.58 -15.52 -7.06
C LEU A 389 27.66 -16.61 -6.50
N ASN A 390 26.99 -16.31 -5.38
CA ASN A 390 26.17 -17.27 -4.65
C ASN A 390 24.96 -16.58 -4.02
N LEU A 391 23.77 -17.15 -4.21
CA LEU A 391 22.48 -16.62 -3.77
C LEU A 391 22.25 -15.16 -4.18
N VAL A 392 22.55 -14.81 -5.44
CA VAL A 392 22.20 -13.48 -5.97
C VAL A 392 20.68 -13.29 -5.89
N SER A 393 20.26 -12.14 -5.38
CA SER A 393 18.85 -11.86 -5.07
C SER A 393 18.40 -10.43 -5.40
N GLY A 394 19.33 -9.53 -5.69
CA GLY A 394 19.03 -8.17 -6.13
C GLY A 394 20.27 -7.51 -6.71
N LEU A 395 20.10 -6.54 -7.60
CA LEU A 395 21.19 -5.75 -8.17
C LEU A 395 20.79 -4.32 -8.48
N GLU A 396 21.76 -3.42 -8.46
CA GLU A 396 21.61 -2.03 -8.94
C GLU A 396 22.97 -1.50 -9.43
N VAL A 397 22.96 -0.62 -10.43
CA VAL A 397 24.18 -0.05 -11.04
C VAL A 397 24.38 1.40 -10.59
N GLY A 398 25.61 1.76 -10.24
CA GLY A 398 25.97 3.13 -9.88
C GLY A 398 27.21 3.23 -9.02
N PHE A 399 27.72 4.45 -8.86
CA PHE A 399 28.94 4.76 -8.10
C PHE A 399 30.20 4.06 -8.63
N GLY A 400 30.26 3.86 -9.96
CA GLY A 400 31.40 3.22 -10.63
C GLY A 400 31.50 1.72 -10.34
N GLY A 401 30.38 1.01 -10.35
CA GLY A 401 30.31 -0.43 -10.13
C GLY A 401 28.87 -0.92 -10.00
N ILE A 402 28.74 -2.12 -9.45
CA ILE A 402 27.46 -2.80 -9.22
C ILE A 402 27.28 -3.18 -7.74
N TRP A 403 26.07 -2.99 -7.26
CA TRP A 403 25.60 -3.36 -5.92
C TRP A 403 24.85 -4.67 -6.04
N VAL A 404 25.24 -5.70 -5.29
CA VAL A 404 24.66 -7.05 -5.41
C VAL A 404 24.23 -7.58 -4.05
N GLY A 405 22.96 -7.99 -3.95
CA GLY A 405 22.45 -8.78 -2.85
C GLY A 405 22.84 -10.24 -3.04
N ALA A 406 23.67 -10.78 -2.15
CA ALA A 406 24.17 -12.15 -2.21
C ALA A 406 24.31 -12.70 -0.79
N ALA A 407 23.20 -13.17 -0.20
CA ALA A 407 23.15 -13.52 1.21
C ALA A 407 24.26 -14.53 1.60
N PRO A 408 25.03 -14.28 2.68
CA PRO A 408 24.74 -13.36 3.79
C PRO A 408 25.28 -11.91 3.63
N HIS A 409 25.61 -11.48 2.40
CA HIS A 409 26.29 -10.22 2.14
C HIS A 409 25.49 -9.24 1.27
N LEU A 410 25.69 -7.94 1.51
CA LEU A 410 25.54 -6.90 0.50
C LEU A 410 26.92 -6.61 -0.07
N LEU A 411 27.09 -6.80 -1.37
CA LEU A 411 28.36 -6.66 -2.09
C LEU A 411 28.39 -5.39 -2.93
N PHE A 412 29.59 -4.83 -3.10
CA PHE A 412 29.89 -3.87 -4.16
C PHE A 412 31.05 -4.37 -5.00
N ILE A 413 30.88 -4.38 -6.33
CA ILE A 413 31.89 -4.85 -7.27
C ILE A 413 32.28 -3.63 -8.13
N PRO A 414 33.50 -3.10 -7.96
CA PRO A 414 33.92 -1.87 -8.65
C PRO A 414 34.19 -2.12 -10.14
N ASP A 415 33.81 -1.12 -10.95
CA ASP A 415 34.15 -0.93 -12.37
C ASP A 415 34.30 0.59 -12.60
N ARG A 416 35.36 1.15 -12.00
CA ARG A 416 35.63 2.59 -11.98
C ARG A 416 36.23 3.07 -13.30
N ASN A 417 36.95 2.18 -14.00
CA ASN A 417 37.51 2.45 -15.32
C ASN A 417 36.48 2.26 -16.45
N ARG A 418 35.33 1.62 -16.17
CA ARG A 418 34.20 1.40 -17.10
C ARG A 418 34.59 0.56 -18.31
N ASP A 419 35.45 -0.44 -18.11
CA ASP A 419 35.88 -1.37 -19.15
C ASP A 419 35.04 -2.67 -19.20
N ASP A 420 33.96 -2.73 -18.39
CA ASP A 420 33.11 -3.90 -18.21
C ASP A 420 33.85 -5.09 -17.57
N VAL A 421 34.92 -4.85 -16.81
CA VAL A 421 35.67 -5.84 -16.05
C VAL A 421 35.75 -5.43 -14.57
N PRO A 422 35.50 -6.33 -13.61
CA PRO A 422 35.67 -6.01 -12.20
C PRO A 422 37.10 -5.53 -11.88
N ASP A 423 37.22 -4.32 -11.33
CA ASP A 423 38.52 -3.75 -10.92
C ASP A 423 39.14 -4.52 -9.73
N SER A 424 38.31 -5.20 -8.94
CA SER A 424 38.73 -5.99 -7.80
C SER A 424 37.75 -7.12 -7.49
N ALA A 425 38.14 -7.98 -6.54
CA ALA A 425 37.20 -8.91 -5.92
C ALA A 425 36.00 -8.16 -5.29
N PRO A 426 34.83 -8.82 -5.19
CA PRO A 426 33.65 -8.23 -4.53
C PRO A 426 33.95 -7.73 -3.11
N GLN A 427 33.51 -6.52 -2.80
CA GLN A 427 33.68 -5.89 -1.50
C GLN A 427 32.44 -6.14 -0.64
N VAL A 428 32.61 -6.71 0.55
CA VAL A 428 31.51 -6.89 1.50
C VAL A 428 31.23 -5.56 2.20
N LEU A 429 30.09 -4.94 1.89
CA LEU A 429 29.67 -3.69 2.52
C LEU A 429 28.90 -3.92 3.82
N LEU A 430 28.05 -4.95 3.82
CA LEU A 430 27.31 -5.42 4.98
C LEU A 430 27.30 -6.95 5.02
N ASP A 431 27.31 -7.51 6.22
CA ASP A 431 27.14 -8.93 6.49
C ASP A 431 26.02 -9.18 7.52
N GLY A 432 25.70 -10.45 7.76
CA GLY A 432 24.67 -10.86 8.73
C GLY A 432 23.24 -10.90 8.17
N TRP A 433 23.10 -10.87 6.85
CA TRP A 433 21.85 -11.21 6.18
C TRP A 433 21.59 -12.72 6.31
N GLY A 434 20.41 -13.09 6.82
CA GLY A 434 19.99 -14.47 6.87
C GLY A 434 19.75 -15.04 5.46
N PHE A 435 19.66 -16.36 5.41
CA PHE A 435 19.30 -17.13 4.20
C PHE A 435 18.58 -18.43 4.58
N GLN A 436 17.93 -18.44 5.75
CA GLN A 436 17.13 -19.58 6.21
C GLN A 436 15.97 -19.85 5.26
N ASP A 437 15.46 -18.78 4.66
CA ASP A 437 14.53 -18.81 3.55
C ASP A 437 15.15 -18.07 2.35
N THR A 438 15.67 -18.84 1.38
CA THR A 438 16.52 -18.31 0.30
C THR A 438 15.78 -17.52 -0.77
N HIS A 439 14.44 -17.46 -0.73
CA HIS A 439 13.65 -16.54 -1.57
C HIS A 439 13.28 -15.24 -0.83
N GLU A 440 13.49 -15.13 0.48
CA GLU A 440 13.12 -13.95 1.28
C GLU A 440 14.32 -13.12 1.74
N THR A 441 15.40 -13.13 0.97
CA THR A 441 16.63 -12.39 1.27
C THR A 441 16.56 -10.94 0.79
N LEU A 442 17.64 -10.18 0.96
CA LEU A 442 17.75 -8.81 0.45
C LEU A 442 17.53 -8.75 -1.08
N ASN A 443 16.52 -8.02 -1.53
CA ASN A 443 16.13 -7.98 -2.95
C ASN A 443 15.56 -6.61 -3.36
N SER A 444 15.14 -6.47 -4.63
CA SER A 444 14.40 -5.31 -5.17
C SER A 444 15.11 -3.96 -4.98
N PHE A 445 16.34 -3.85 -5.49
CA PHE A 445 17.16 -2.67 -5.27
C PHE A 445 16.71 -1.51 -6.15
N THR A 446 16.71 -0.29 -5.59
CA THR A 446 16.48 0.93 -6.39
C THR A 446 17.07 2.17 -5.71
N TRP A 447 17.50 3.15 -6.49
CA TRP A 447 17.94 4.45 -5.99
C TRP A 447 16.76 5.34 -5.59
N GLY A 448 16.71 5.73 -4.32
CA GLY A 448 15.71 6.64 -3.79
C GLY A 448 15.94 8.12 -4.19
N PRO A 449 14.90 8.96 -4.17
CA PRO A 449 15.04 10.39 -4.45
C PRO A 449 16.02 11.10 -3.52
N ASP A 450 16.13 10.66 -2.26
CA ASP A 450 17.07 11.18 -1.26
C ASP A 450 18.52 10.71 -1.45
N GLY A 451 18.82 9.90 -2.48
CA GLY A 451 20.16 9.45 -2.81
C GLY A 451 20.64 8.22 -2.04
N TRP A 452 19.75 7.48 -1.39
CA TRP A 452 20.04 6.18 -0.76
C TRP A 452 19.72 5.02 -1.70
N LEU A 453 20.43 3.91 -1.55
CA LEU A 453 20.02 2.61 -2.13
C LEU A 453 18.96 2.00 -1.22
N TYR A 454 17.79 1.66 -1.74
CA TYR A 454 16.72 0.97 -1.02
C TYR A 454 16.64 -0.50 -1.42
N GLY A 455 16.11 -1.34 -0.53
CA GLY A 455 15.77 -2.71 -0.84
C GLY A 455 14.78 -3.31 0.15
N CYS A 456 14.25 -4.48 -0.22
CA CYS A 456 13.31 -5.27 0.56
C CYS A 456 14.01 -6.42 1.30
N HIS A 457 13.35 -6.98 2.31
CA HIS A 457 13.78 -8.18 3.03
C HIS A 457 12.57 -8.89 3.64
N GLY A 458 12.43 -10.22 3.54
CA GLY A 458 11.23 -10.93 3.98
C GLY A 458 11.24 -11.40 5.44
N VAL A 459 10.18 -12.14 5.84
CA VAL A 459 9.77 -12.38 7.23
C VAL A 459 10.35 -13.68 7.82
N PHE A 460 10.65 -14.66 6.99
CA PHE A 460 11.20 -15.95 7.45
C PHE A 460 12.72 -15.97 7.52
N THR A 461 13.36 -14.96 6.94
CA THR A 461 14.79 -14.73 7.06
C THR A 461 15.08 -13.85 8.28
N HIS A 462 15.96 -14.32 9.16
CA HIS A 462 16.28 -13.61 10.40
C HIS A 462 17.68 -13.02 10.28
N SER A 463 17.76 -11.69 10.21
CA SER A 463 18.99 -10.97 9.88
C SER A 463 19.44 -10.05 11.02
N PHE A 464 20.74 -10.04 11.27
CA PHE A 464 21.43 -9.13 12.19
C PHE A 464 22.50 -8.41 11.38
N VAL A 465 22.11 -7.30 10.76
CA VAL A 465 22.90 -6.65 9.72
C VAL A 465 23.87 -5.65 10.33
N GLY A 466 25.11 -5.67 9.85
CA GLY A 466 26.15 -4.73 10.23
C GLY A 466 27.25 -4.66 9.18
N LYS A 467 28.20 -3.75 9.37
CA LYS A 467 29.45 -3.80 8.61
C LYS A 467 30.25 -5.03 9.04
N PRO A 468 31.11 -5.59 8.18
CA PRO A 468 32.04 -6.64 8.60
C PRO A 468 32.77 -6.30 9.90
N GLY A 469 32.76 -7.22 10.86
CA GLY A 469 33.35 -7.04 12.19
C GLY A 469 32.46 -6.32 13.22
N THR A 470 31.24 -5.93 12.88
CA THR A 470 30.29 -5.34 13.87
C THR A 470 29.93 -6.37 14.94
N PRO A 471 30.05 -6.05 16.26
CA PRO A 471 29.60 -6.93 17.33
C PRO A 471 28.08 -7.17 17.31
N ASP A 472 27.63 -8.35 17.73
CA ASP A 472 26.20 -8.73 17.71
C ASP A 472 25.28 -7.72 18.42
N THR A 473 25.75 -7.11 19.50
CA THR A 473 25.00 -6.10 20.27
C THR A 473 24.80 -4.76 19.55
N GLN A 474 25.55 -4.51 18.46
CA GLN A 474 25.49 -3.30 17.65
C GLN A 474 24.86 -3.54 16.27
N ARG A 475 24.54 -4.79 15.93
CA ARG A 475 23.88 -5.14 14.67
C ARG A 475 22.41 -4.74 14.69
N GLN A 476 21.91 -4.30 13.54
CA GLN A 476 20.50 -3.97 13.38
C GLN A 476 19.72 -5.21 12.98
N LYS A 477 18.71 -5.54 13.79
CA LYS A 477 17.81 -6.65 13.49
C LYS A 477 16.82 -6.25 12.40
N ILE A 478 16.68 -7.08 11.37
CA ILE A 478 15.62 -6.96 10.36
C ILE A 478 14.97 -8.31 10.11
N ARG A 479 13.63 -8.29 10.10
CA ARG A 479 12.76 -9.44 9.83
C ARG A 479 11.46 -8.91 9.26
N ALA A 480 11.32 -8.99 7.95
CA ALA A 480 10.38 -8.22 7.13
C ALA A 480 10.61 -6.71 7.20
N GLY A 481 10.76 -6.07 6.05
CA GLY A 481 10.80 -4.61 5.97
C GLY A 481 11.52 -4.06 4.75
N VAL A 482 11.61 -2.73 4.75
CA VAL A 482 12.39 -1.97 3.77
C VAL A 482 13.63 -1.43 4.47
N TRP A 483 14.79 -1.64 3.87
CA TRP A 483 16.07 -1.14 4.35
C TRP A 483 16.65 -0.13 3.35
N ARG A 484 17.62 0.65 3.81
CA ARG A 484 18.39 1.53 2.94
C ARG A 484 19.87 1.62 3.32
N TYR A 485 20.72 1.88 2.34
CA TYR A 485 22.16 2.09 2.50
C TYR A 485 22.63 3.36 1.79
N HIS A 486 23.37 4.23 2.48
CA HIS A 486 23.86 5.46 1.88
C HIS A 486 25.19 5.23 1.17
N PRO A 487 25.30 5.45 -0.15
CA PRO A 487 26.46 5.03 -0.95
C PRO A 487 27.75 5.80 -0.61
N VAL A 488 27.65 7.05 -0.15
CA VAL A 488 28.81 7.90 0.20
C VAL A 488 29.14 7.90 1.70
N ARG A 489 28.13 7.70 2.55
CA ARG A 489 28.29 7.78 4.02
C ARG A 489 28.48 6.40 4.63
N HIS A 490 28.19 5.35 3.87
CA HIS A 490 28.27 3.96 4.30
C HIS A 490 27.47 3.72 5.58
N GLN A 491 26.22 4.19 5.59
CA GLN A 491 25.28 4.06 6.71
C GLN A 491 24.15 3.11 6.30
N PHE A 492 23.77 2.21 7.20
CA PHE A 492 22.67 1.27 7.03
C PHE A 492 21.53 1.61 7.99
N GLU A 493 20.30 1.56 7.49
CA GLU A 493 19.10 1.81 8.28
C GLU A 493 17.98 0.85 7.87
N VAL A 494 17.24 0.33 8.86
CA VAL A 494 15.91 -0.22 8.60
C VAL A 494 14.95 0.96 8.45
N PHE A 495 14.47 1.20 7.23
CA PHE A 495 13.60 2.34 6.91
C PHE A 495 12.16 2.12 7.40
N ALA A 496 11.67 0.88 7.29
CA ALA A 496 10.37 0.47 7.80
C ALA A 496 10.37 -1.02 8.19
N HIS A 497 9.52 -1.39 9.15
CA HIS A 497 9.47 -2.74 9.74
C HIS A 497 8.16 -3.46 9.39
N GLY A 498 8.22 -4.78 9.27
CA GLY A 498 7.05 -5.63 9.06
C GLY A 498 6.81 -5.94 7.58
N ALA A 499 5.57 -6.30 7.25
CA ALA A 499 5.16 -6.97 6.01
C ALA A 499 5.47 -8.48 5.98
N SER A 500 5.27 -9.11 4.83
CA SER A 500 5.40 -10.55 4.59
C SER A 500 6.65 -10.84 3.76
N ASN A 501 6.49 -11.24 2.51
CA ASN A 501 7.52 -11.55 1.53
C ASN A 501 7.49 -10.51 0.41
N GLN A 502 8.29 -9.44 0.52
CA GLN A 502 8.27 -8.32 -0.43
C GLN A 502 9.10 -8.62 -1.68
N TRP A 503 8.54 -8.29 -2.84
CA TRP A 503 9.13 -8.47 -4.17
C TRP A 503 8.76 -7.28 -5.05
N GLY A 504 9.52 -6.19 -4.92
CA GLY A 504 9.32 -4.97 -5.69
C GLY A 504 9.16 -3.74 -4.81
N LEU A 505 9.76 -2.65 -5.28
CA LEU A 505 9.81 -1.36 -4.62
C LEU A 505 9.96 -0.25 -5.67
N ASP A 506 9.11 0.77 -5.66
CA ASP A 506 9.26 1.92 -6.56
C ASP A 506 8.62 3.19 -5.99
N PHE A 507 9.02 4.33 -6.55
CA PHE A 507 8.60 5.68 -6.16
C PHE A 507 7.66 6.29 -7.20
N ASN A 508 6.59 6.94 -6.72
CA ASN A 508 5.71 7.71 -7.61
C ASN A 508 6.35 9.04 -8.04
N ALA A 509 5.64 9.82 -8.87
CA ALA A 509 6.14 11.10 -9.41
C ALA A 509 6.52 12.14 -8.34
N VAL A 510 6.00 12.00 -7.12
CA VAL A 510 6.31 12.86 -5.98
C VAL A 510 7.19 12.17 -4.93
N GLY A 511 7.82 11.06 -5.27
CA GLY A 511 8.81 10.37 -4.43
C GLY A 511 8.22 9.60 -3.25
N HIS A 512 6.91 9.37 -3.20
CA HIS A 512 6.31 8.48 -2.22
C HIS A 512 6.57 7.02 -2.60
N LEU A 513 7.00 6.23 -1.62
CA LEU A 513 7.49 4.87 -1.82
C LEU A 513 6.39 3.83 -1.69
N PHE A 514 6.37 2.84 -2.59
CA PHE A 514 5.45 1.71 -2.53
C PHE A 514 6.23 0.40 -2.61
N MET A 515 5.76 -0.60 -1.87
CA MET A 515 6.26 -1.97 -1.94
C MET A 515 5.14 -2.95 -2.27
N THR A 516 5.49 -4.03 -2.93
CA THR A 516 4.58 -5.15 -3.21
C THR A 516 5.03 -6.39 -2.45
N HIS A 517 4.08 -7.18 -2.00
CA HIS A 517 4.32 -8.44 -1.32
C HIS A 517 3.59 -9.61 -1.98
N CYS A 518 4.27 -10.75 -2.05
CA CYS A 518 3.77 -12.01 -2.56
C CYS A 518 2.65 -12.61 -1.68
N ARG A 519 2.44 -12.10 -0.46
CA ARG A 519 1.28 -12.45 0.37
C ARG A 519 0.90 -11.29 1.28
N SER A 520 -0.39 -10.97 1.37
CA SER A 520 -0.94 -10.20 2.49
C SER A 520 -2.32 -10.68 2.89
N PHE A 521 -2.51 -10.88 4.20
CA PHE A 521 -3.77 -11.35 4.78
C PHE A 521 -4.60 -10.19 5.39
N HIS A 522 -3.96 -9.09 5.79
CA HIS A 522 -4.62 -8.04 6.59
C HIS A 522 -4.78 -6.70 5.85
N GLY A 523 -4.84 -6.72 4.52
CA GLY A 523 -5.01 -5.50 3.73
C GLY A 523 -5.79 -5.65 2.43
N GLY A 524 -6.33 -6.84 2.10
CA GLY A 524 -7.05 -7.04 0.84
C GLY A 524 -6.23 -6.54 -0.35
N GLY A 525 -5.19 -7.28 -0.74
CA GLY A 525 -4.35 -6.97 -1.91
C GLY A 525 -2.86 -6.88 -1.59
N GLY A 526 -2.04 -6.69 -2.64
CA GLY A 526 -0.59 -6.94 -2.70
C GLY A 526 0.34 -5.75 -2.42
N THR A 527 -0.19 -4.55 -2.12
CA THR A 527 0.59 -3.30 -2.21
C THR A 527 0.47 -2.41 -0.96
N THR A 528 1.58 -1.78 -0.58
CA THR A 528 1.71 -0.93 0.63
C THR A 528 2.49 0.36 0.33
N TYR A 529 1.96 1.51 0.76
CA TYR A 529 2.70 2.76 0.86
C TYR A 529 3.67 2.70 2.05
N VAL A 530 4.95 2.93 1.80
CA VAL A 530 6.05 2.77 2.77
C VAL A 530 6.40 4.12 3.40
N ILE A 531 6.10 4.24 4.68
CA ILE A 531 6.41 5.39 5.54
C ILE A 531 7.64 5.10 6.40
N ARG A 532 8.55 6.08 6.53
CA ARG A 532 9.73 6.02 7.41
C ARG A 532 9.34 5.68 8.85
N ASN A 533 10.07 4.77 9.49
CA ASN A 533 9.84 4.30 10.87
C ASN A 533 8.46 3.67 11.13
N ALA A 534 7.72 3.28 10.10
CA ALA A 534 6.45 2.60 10.26
C ALA A 534 6.61 1.12 10.63
N HIS A 535 5.59 0.58 11.31
CA HIS A 535 5.46 -0.84 11.65
C HIS A 535 4.22 -1.42 10.98
N TYR A 536 4.41 -2.26 9.96
CA TYR A 536 3.32 -2.94 9.25
C TYR A 536 3.00 -4.28 9.89
N TRP A 537 1.82 -4.81 9.57
CA TRP A 537 1.48 -6.21 9.80
C TRP A 537 2.58 -7.14 9.27
N ASN A 538 2.93 -8.19 10.01
CA ASN A 538 3.82 -9.26 9.54
C ASN A 538 3.15 -10.64 9.52
N GLN A 539 3.52 -11.46 8.52
CA GLN A 539 2.88 -12.77 8.30
C GLN A 539 3.10 -13.75 9.46
N ALA A 540 4.25 -13.66 10.14
CA ALA A 540 4.57 -14.54 11.25
C ALA A 540 3.79 -14.19 12.54
N ASN A 541 3.07 -13.06 12.56
CA ASN A 541 2.37 -12.50 13.72
C ASN A 541 3.22 -12.50 15.01
N ASN A 542 4.53 -12.30 14.89
CA ASN A 542 5.47 -12.38 15.99
C ASN A 542 6.59 -11.34 15.83
N ASP A 543 7.43 -11.18 16.84
CA ASP A 543 8.63 -10.34 16.79
C ASP A 543 8.37 -8.86 16.44
N TYR A 544 7.15 -8.39 16.71
CA TYR A 544 6.85 -6.97 16.67
C TYR A 544 7.60 -6.23 17.78
N ALA A 545 7.80 -4.93 17.59
CA ALA A 545 8.30 -4.06 18.65
C ALA A 545 7.38 -4.18 19.90
N PRO A 546 7.92 -4.08 21.13
CA PRO A 546 7.15 -4.33 22.36
C PRO A 546 5.89 -3.46 22.54
N PHE A 547 5.85 -2.30 21.87
CA PHE A 547 4.74 -1.36 21.87
C PHE A 547 3.68 -1.61 20.79
N ILE A 548 3.85 -2.66 19.97
CA ILE A 548 2.87 -3.08 18.98
C ILE A 548 2.01 -4.19 19.57
N SER A 549 0.69 -3.97 19.55
CA SER A 549 -0.30 -5.00 19.82
C SER A 549 -0.78 -5.58 18.49
N SER A 550 -0.58 -6.88 18.29
CA SER A 550 -1.02 -7.60 17.10
C SER A 550 -2.53 -7.89 17.10
N ARG A 551 -3.23 -7.61 18.20
CA ARG A 551 -4.67 -7.81 18.38
C ARG A 551 -5.34 -6.56 18.95
N GLY A 552 -6.64 -6.43 18.73
CA GLY A 552 -7.49 -5.45 19.38
C GLY A 552 -8.74 -6.14 19.92
N PRO A 553 -9.19 -5.82 21.15
CA PRO A 553 -10.45 -6.36 21.66
C PRO A 553 -11.63 -5.73 20.92
N ALA A 554 -12.80 -6.40 20.90
CA ALA A 554 -13.96 -5.96 20.13
C ALA A 554 -14.45 -4.52 20.42
N PHE A 555 -14.20 -3.99 21.61
CA PHE A 555 -14.57 -2.61 21.98
C PHE A 555 -13.51 -1.55 21.63
N ALA A 556 -12.32 -1.99 21.22
CA ALA A 556 -11.19 -1.17 20.80
C ALA A 556 -10.39 -1.93 19.71
N PRO A 557 -11.01 -2.25 18.56
CA PRO A 557 -10.36 -3.03 17.51
C PRO A 557 -9.09 -2.36 16.97
N GLU A 558 -9.05 -1.02 16.98
CA GLU A 558 -7.90 -0.22 16.55
C GLU A 558 -6.69 -0.30 17.49
N LEU A 559 -6.83 -0.90 18.68
CA LEU A 559 -5.67 -1.25 19.50
C LEU A 559 -4.77 -2.28 18.82
N ARG A 560 -5.26 -2.96 17.77
CA ARG A 560 -4.41 -3.59 16.75
C ARG A 560 -3.66 -2.50 15.99
N ASN A 561 -2.53 -2.10 16.55
CA ASN A 561 -1.91 -0.81 16.26
C ASN A 561 -0.73 -0.89 15.28
N PHE A 562 -0.58 -1.96 14.49
CA PHE A 562 0.26 -1.97 13.29
C PHE A 562 -0.44 -1.30 12.09
N LEU A 563 0.32 -0.81 11.12
CA LEU A 563 -0.22 -0.30 9.86
C LEU A 563 -0.68 -1.44 8.94
N PRO A 564 -1.87 -1.33 8.34
CA PRO A 564 -2.31 -2.24 7.29
C PRO A 564 -1.61 -1.93 5.95
N ALA A 565 -1.72 -2.84 4.98
CA ALA A 565 -1.34 -2.55 3.60
C ALA A 565 -2.24 -1.44 3.00
N SER A 566 -1.75 -0.72 1.99
CA SER A 566 -2.53 0.34 1.34
C SER A 566 -3.67 -0.19 0.49
N ALA A 567 -3.56 -1.43 0.01
CA ALA A 567 -4.57 -2.08 -0.81
C ALA A 567 -5.98 -2.06 -0.18
N ARG A 568 -6.98 -2.06 -1.06
CA ARG A 568 -8.43 -2.02 -0.79
C ARG A 568 -9.20 -2.96 -1.72
N TYR A 569 -8.58 -4.04 -2.19
CA TYR A 569 -9.17 -5.00 -3.12
C TYR A 569 -8.85 -6.45 -2.76
N ASP A 570 -9.84 -7.31 -2.57
CA ASP A 570 -9.55 -8.68 -2.16
C ASP A 570 -8.96 -9.51 -3.32
N SER A 571 -7.70 -9.91 -3.21
CA SER A 571 -7.07 -10.85 -4.13
C SER A 571 -7.57 -12.31 -3.96
N GLY A 572 -8.52 -12.57 -3.03
CA GLY A 572 -9.19 -13.86 -2.75
C GLY A 572 -8.72 -14.57 -1.47
N GLU A 573 -8.76 -15.92 -1.41
CA GLU A 573 -7.82 -16.69 -0.58
C GLU A 573 -6.83 -17.38 -1.52
N GLY A 574 -5.51 -17.28 -1.30
CA GLY A 574 -4.56 -17.84 -2.26
C GLY A 574 -3.15 -18.03 -1.74
N GLY A 575 -2.57 -19.14 -2.16
CA GLY A 575 -1.19 -19.60 -2.01
C GLY A 575 -1.06 -20.90 -2.82
N ALA A 576 0.16 -21.37 -3.10
CA ALA A 576 0.38 -22.58 -3.91
C ALA A 576 -0.59 -23.72 -3.53
N GLY A 577 -1.42 -24.14 -4.48
CA GLY A 577 -2.36 -25.26 -4.30
C GLY A 577 -3.70 -24.96 -3.61
N LYS A 578 -4.02 -23.70 -3.26
CA LYS A 578 -5.33 -23.34 -2.68
C LYS A 578 -6.35 -22.85 -3.72
N PRO A 579 -7.66 -23.11 -3.53
CA PRO A 579 -8.72 -22.48 -4.30
C PRO A 579 -8.63 -20.95 -4.19
N GLY A 580 -8.59 -20.23 -5.32
CA GLY A 580 -8.52 -18.75 -5.37
C GLY A 580 -7.22 -18.16 -5.94
N THR A 581 -6.23 -18.99 -6.31
CA THR A 581 -5.01 -18.54 -7.03
C THR A 581 -5.25 -17.98 -8.43
N THR A 582 -6.47 -18.11 -8.97
CA THR A 582 -6.92 -17.54 -10.25
C THR A 582 -8.13 -16.63 -10.08
N ALA A 583 -8.33 -16.08 -8.88
CA ALA A 583 -9.36 -15.08 -8.60
C ALA A 583 -9.31 -13.92 -9.61
N VAL A 584 -10.33 -13.05 -9.61
CA VAL A 584 -10.48 -11.97 -10.59
C VAL A 584 -9.17 -11.19 -10.79
N TYR A 585 -8.49 -10.83 -9.70
CA TYR A 585 -7.22 -10.08 -9.73
C TYR A 585 -5.94 -10.93 -9.87
N GLY A 586 -6.08 -12.22 -10.12
CA GLY A 586 -4.97 -13.16 -10.33
C GLY A 586 -4.46 -13.89 -9.09
N GLY A 587 -5.03 -13.65 -7.89
CA GLY A 587 -4.56 -14.28 -6.65
C GLY A 587 -3.54 -13.43 -5.86
N HIS A 588 -2.98 -13.96 -4.77
CA HIS A 588 -2.20 -13.18 -3.77
C HIS A 588 -0.72 -12.97 -4.11
N SER A 589 -0.18 -13.72 -5.07
CA SER A 589 1.26 -13.83 -5.30
C SER A 589 1.74 -12.77 -6.28
N HIS A 590 1.99 -11.56 -5.78
CA HIS A 590 2.51 -10.46 -6.58
C HIS A 590 4.04 -10.31 -6.46
N VAL A 591 4.70 -10.05 -7.59
CA VAL A 591 6.15 -9.81 -7.70
C VAL A 591 6.44 -8.69 -8.71
N GLY A 592 7.60 -8.06 -8.60
CA GLY A 592 7.94 -6.84 -9.33
C GLY A 592 7.07 -5.66 -8.91
N THR A 593 7.61 -4.44 -8.98
CA THR A 593 6.82 -3.23 -8.76
C THR A 593 7.38 -2.12 -9.59
N MET A 594 6.52 -1.56 -10.44
CA MET A 594 6.86 -0.40 -11.25
C MET A 594 5.72 0.61 -11.16
N ILE A 595 6.07 1.86 -10.88
CA ILE A 595 5.18 3.00 -11.09
C ILE A 595 5.59 3.64 -12.40
N TYR A 596 4.74 3.51 -13.43
CA TYR A 596 5.16 3.87 -14.79
C TYR A 596 5.34 5.39 -14.94
N LEU A 597 6.58 5.83 -15.12
CA LEU A 597 6.94 7.23 -15.33
C LEU A 597 7.81 7.45 -16.58
N GLY A 598 7.88 6.44 -17.45
CA GLY A 598 8.42 6.55 -18.81
C GLY A 598 7.53 7.39 -19.74
N ASP A 599 7.98 7.62 -20.97
CA ASP A 599 7.32 8.48 -21.95
C ASP A 599 6.91 7.75 -23.25
N ASN A 600 7.02 6.42 -23.29
CA ASN A 600 6.49 5.59 -24.38
C ASN A 600 4.99 5.32 -24.21
N TRP A 601 4.55 4.77 -23.07
CA TRP A 601 3.16 4.42 -22.85
C TRP A 601 2.29 5.67 -22.73
N PRO A 602 1.00 5.58 -23.10
CA PRO A 602 0.09 6.73 -23.04
C PRO A 602 -0.14 7.26 -21.61
N GLU A 603 -0.60 8.52 -21.53
CA GLU A 603 -0.72 9.27 -20.26
C GLU A 603 -1.62 8.60 -19.21
N ASN A 604 -2.59 7.77 -19.61
CA ASN A 604 -3.47 7.06 -18.68
C ASN A 604 -2.75 6.00 -17.82
N TYR A 605 -1.58 5.52 -18.26
CA TYR A 605 -0.75 4.57 -17.49
C TYR A 605 0.28 5.28 -16.61
N ARG A 606 0.48 6.58 -16.81
CA ARG A 606 1.47 7.35 -16.05
C ARG A 606 1.07 7.45 -14.58
N ASP A 607 2.05 7.28 -13.70
CA ASP A 607 1.89 7.25 -12.24
C ASP A 607 0.91 6.16 -11.73
N ARG A 608 0.64 5.14 -12.56
CA ARG A 608 -0.05 3.91 -12.16
C ARG A 608 0.97 2.87 -11.68
N LEU A 609 0.55 2.03 -10.74
CA LEU A 609 1.39 0.98 -10.17
C LEU A 609 1.10 -0.35 -10.87
N PHE A 610 2.15 -1.06 -11.24
CA PHE A 610 2.08 -2.34 -11.95
C PHE A 610 2.85 -3.40 -11.19
N THR A 611 2.29 -4.60 -11.14
CA THR A 611 2.88 -5.78 -10.50
C THR A 611 2.61 -7.00 -11.36
N HIS A 612 3.53 -7.94 -11.43
CA HIS A 612 3.20 -9.25 -11.95
C HIS A 612 2.41 -10.05 -10.94
N ASN A 613 1.37 -10.75 -11.41
CA ASN A 613 0.75 -11.82 -10.68
C ASN A 613 1.32 -13.16 -11.13
N LEU A 614 2.03 -13.82 -10.22
CA LEU A 614 2.77 -15.03 -10.50
C LEU A 614 1.85 -16.23 -10.78
N HIS A 615 0.72 -16.34 -10.09
CA HIS A 615 -0.25 -17.43 -10.33
C HIS A 615 -1.32 -17.08 -11.36
N GLY A 616 -1.58 -15.77 -11.51
CA GLY A 616 -2.50 -15.22 -12.51
C GLY A 616 -1.88 -15.00 -13.89
N HIS A 617 -0.57 -15.15 -14.05
CA HIS A 617 0.16 -14.94 -15.30
C HIS A 617 -0.17 -13.61 -16.00
N GLN A 618 -0.38 -12.55 -15.23
CA GLN A 618 -0.85 -11.26 -15.73
C GLN A 618 -0.08 -10.09 -15.12
N ILE A 619 0.00 -8.97 -15.83
CA ILE A 619 0.47 -7.70 -15.27
C ILE A 619 -0.74 -6.95 -14.73
N ASN A 620 -0.87 -6.90 -13.41
CA ASN A 620 -1.92 -6.11 -12.78
C ASN A 620 -1.65 -4.63 -12.92
N GLN A 621 -2.70 -3.84 -13.15
CA GLN A 621 -2.66 -2.39 -13.04
C GLN A 621 -3.40 -1.92 -11.79
N GLN A 622 -2.80 -0.99 -11.07
CA GLN A 622 -3.32 -0.45 -9.82
C GLN A 622 -3.31 1.09 -9.83
N SER A 623 -4.22 1.67 -9.05
CA SER A 623 -4.40 3.10 -8.85
C SER A 623 -4.16 3.44 -7.38
N ASN A 624 -3.15 4.28 -7.13
CA ASN A 624 -2.89 4.83 -5.81
C ASN A 624 -3.66 6.14 -5.63
N VAL A 625 -4.59 6.17 -4.69
CA VAL A 625 -5.42 7.32 -4.35
C VAL A 625 -4.96 7.88 -3.01
N ARG A 626 -4.69 9.18 -2.95
CA ARG A 626 -4.37 9.84 -1.69
C ARG A 626 -5.64 9.97 -0.84
N THR A 627 -5.66 9.38 0.34
CA THR A 627 -6.75 9.46 1.31
C THR A 627 -6.16 9.86 2.66
N GLY A 628 -6.63 10.97 3.23
CA GLY A 628 -6.09 11.50 4.49
C GLY A 628 -4.59 11.80 4.38
N SER A 629 -3.81 11.24 5.30
CA SER A 629 -2.37 11.43 5.38
C SER A 629 -1.55 10.62 4.37
N ALA A 630 -2.14 9.63 3.71
CA ALA A 630 -1.41 8.57 2.99
C ALA A 630 -2.18 8.09 1.74
N TYR A 631 -2.05 6.81 1.38
CA TYR A 631 -2.63 6.22 0.17
C TYR A 631 -3.47 4.98 0.45
N GLU A 632 -4.52 4.86 -0.38
CA GLU A 632 -5.26 3.64 -0.61
C GLU A 632 -5.02 3.18 -2.05
N THR A 633 -4.76 1.89 -2.21
CA THR A 633 -4.45 1.30 -3.51
C THR A 633 -5.61 0.43 -3.96
N PHE A 634 -6.07 0.66 -5.20
CA PHE A 634 -7.16 -0.07 -5.80
C PHE A 634 -6.69 -0.74 -7.08
N HIS A 635 -7.26 -1.90 -7.42
CA HIS A 635 -7.10 -2.43 -8.77
C HIS A 635 -7.59 -1.38 -9.79
N ALA A 636 -7.08 -1.37 -11.02
CA ALA A 636 -7.51 -0.42 -12.05
C ALA A 636 -8.71 -0.90 -12.87
N GLY A 637 -9.11 -2.17 -12.70
CA GLY A 637 -10.30 -2.78 -13.33
C GLY A 637 -10.01 -3.47 -14.66
N HIS A 638 -8.81 -3.26 -15.17
CA HIS A 638 -8.29 -3.84 -16.39
C HIS A 638 -6.78 -4.03 -16.20
N ASP A 639 -6.26 -5.16 -16.68
CA ASP A 639 -4.84 -5.50 -16.64
C ASP A 639 -4.13 -5.24 -17.97
N VAL A 640 -2.81 -5.20 -17.98
CA VAL A 640 -2.05 -4.83 -19.18
C VAL A 640 -1.78 -6.04 -20.07
N SER A 641 -1.50 -7.18 -19.47
CA SER A 641 -1.17 -8.40 -20.19
C SER A 641 -1.63 -9.65 -19.43
N PHE A 642 -1.83 -10.73 -20.17
CA PHE A 642 -2.04 -12.09 -19.69
C PHE A 642 -1.29 -13.07 -20.58
N VAL A 643 -0.56 -14.00 -19.98
CA VAL A 643 0.25 -14.99 -20.69
C VAL A 643 -0.33 -16.38 -20.40
N PRO A 644 -1.09 -16.99 -21.33
CA PRO A 644 -1.74 -18.29 -21.10
C PRO A 644 -0.76 -19.47 -21.29
N ASP A 645 0.47 -19.33 -20.78
CA ASP A 645 1.50 -20.36 -20.81
C ASP A 645 1.90 -20.72 -19.39
N ALA A 646 1.80 -22.00 -19.04
CA ALA A 646 2.05 -22.50 -17.69
C ALA A 646 3.51 -22.40 -17.24
N THR A 647 4.44 -22.05 -18.14
CA THR A 647 5.85 -21.81 -17.83
C THR A 647 6.14 -20.34 -17.55
N TYR A 648 5.21 -19.42 -17.83
CA TYR A 648 5.44 -17.99 -17.59
C TYR A 648 5.58 -17.70 -16.08
N LEU A 649 6.80 -17.34 -15.68
CA LEU A 649 7.18 -17.08 -14.30
C LEU A 649 7.93 -15.74 -14.20
N PRO A 650 7.21 -14.62 -14.38
CA PRO A 650 7.81 -13.30 -14.32
C PRO A 650 8.36 -12.99 -12.93
N VAL A 651 9.47 -12.25 -12.87
CA VAL A 651 10.14 -11.91 -11.60
C VAL A 651 10.13 -10.40 -11.34
N ASP A 652 10.53 -9.60 -12.34
CA ASP A 652 10.66 -8.15 -12.21
C ASP A 652 10.31 -7.41 -13.51
N LEU A 653 9.95 -6.12 -13.38
CA LEU A 653 9.62 -5.23 -14.48
C LEU A 653 10.08 -3.79 -14.23
N GLN A 654 10.66 -3.16 -15.25
CA GLN A 654 11.17 -1.78 -15.17
C GLN A 654 11.10 -1.10 -16.54
N TYR A 655 10.91 0.22 -16.59
CA TYR A 655 10.99 0.98 -17.84
C TYR A 655 12.42 1.45 -18.15
N GLY A 656 12.80 1.37 -19.43
CA GLY A 656 14.11 1.74 -19.93
C GLY A 656 14.22 3.21 -20.43
N PRO A 657 15.37 3.58 -21.02
CA PRO A 657 15.60 4.91 -21.61
C PRO A 657 14.69 5.24 -22.80
N ASP A 658 14.18 4.21 -23.49
CA ASP A 658 13.21 4.29 -24.58
C ASP A 658 11.75 4.41 -24.08
N GLY A 659 11.56 4.41 -22.75
CA GLY A 659 10.26 4.44 -22.10
C GLY A 659 9.47 3.13 -22.17
N ALA A 660 9.94 2.12 -22.91
CA ALA A 660 9.30 0.80 -22.96
C ALA A 660 9.55 0.05 -21.64
N VAL A 661 8.69 -0.92 -21.32
CA VAL A 661 8.82 -1.73 -20.10
C VAL A 661 9.45 -3.06 -20.44
N TYR A 662 10.45 -3.43 -19.67
CA TYR A 662 11.17 -4.68 -19.80
C TYR A 662 10.76 -5.62 -18.67
N VAL A 663 10.59 -6.90 -18.97
CA VAL A 663 10.11 -7.93 -18.04
C VAL A 663 11.05 -9.12 -18.10
N ILE A 664 11.60 -9.52 -16.95
CA ILE A 664 12.36 -10.76 -16.82
C ILE A 664 11.46 -11.91 -16.35
N ASP A 665 11.74 -13.09 -16.88
CA ASP A 665 10.97 -14.32 -16.66
C ASP A 665 11.93 -15.49 -16.46
N TRP A 666 11.78 -16.18 -15.34
CA TRP A 666 12.55 -17.38 -15.01
C TRP A 666 12.18 -18.54 -15.94
N SER A 667 10.94 -18.57 -16.44
CA SER A 667 10.36 -19.59 -17.30
C SER A 667 10.36 -21.00 -16.68
N ASP A 668 9.54 -21.25 -15.67
CA ASP A 668 9.41 -22.57 -15.01
C ASP A 668 7.93 -22.90 -14.69
N THR A 669 7.58 -24.18 -14.64
CA THR A 669 6.28 -24.65 -14.13
C THR A 669 6.19 -24.63 -12.60
N GLN A 670 7.32 -24.55 -11.91
CA GLN A 670 7.43 -24.44 -10.46
C GLN A 670 7.35 -22.96 -10.03
N HIS A 671 6.21 -22.58 -9.49
CA HIS A 671 5.88 -21.17 -9.21
C HIS A 671 6.31 -20.67 -7.81
N CYS A 672 6.42 -21.57 -6.84
CA CYS A 672 6.73 -21.21 -5.46
C CYS A 672 8.01 -21.90 -4.97
N HIS A 673 8.58 -21.40 -3.88
CA HIS A 673 9.77 -21.97 -3.30
C HIS A 673 9.62 -23.47 -3.01
N ASN A 674 10.67 -24.21 -3.38
CA ASN A 674 10.82 -25.61 -3.09
C ASN A 674 12.31 -25.90 -2.92
N PRO A 675 12.73 -26.49 -1.79
CA PRO A 675 14.15 -26.70 -1.51
C PRO A 675 14.79 -27.79 -2.38
N ARG A 676 13.98 -28.59 -3.08
CA ARG A 676 14.44 -29.69 -3.94
C ARG A 676 15.00 -29.15 -5.25
N ASP A 677 16.31 -29.24 -5.41
CA ASP A 677 17.04 -28.70 -6.55
C ASP A 677 16.59 -29.31 -7.89
N GLU A 678 16.28 -30.61 -7.88
CA GLU A 678 16.00 -31.41 -9.08
C GLU A 678 14.71 -31.07 -9.81
N ILE A 679 13.85 -30.23 -9.23
CA ILE A 679 12.56 -29.88 -9.82
C ILE A 679 12.61 -28.59 -10.64
N TRP A 680 13.68 -27.80 -10.45
CA TRP A 680 13.86 -26.51 -11.12
C TRP A 680 14.55 -26.74 -12.45
N ASP A 681 13.99 -26.19 -13.52
CA ASP A 681 14.72 -26.11 -14.78
C ASP A 681 15.70 -24.95 -14.71
N ARG A 682 16.98 -25.26 -14.90
CA ARG A 682 18.10 -24.31 -14.81
C ARG A 682 18.55 -23.78 -16.17
N SER A 683 17.95 -24.32 -17.23
CA SER A 683 18.36 -24.07 -18.60
C SER A 683 17.58 -22.95 -19.28
N ASN A 684 16.66 -22.30 -18.56
CA ASN A 684 15.69 -21.35 -19.09
C ASN A 684 15.70 -19.99 -18.40
N GLY A 685 15.32 -18.95 -19.15
CA GLY A 685 15.34 -17.54 -18.77
C GLY A 685 15.05 -16.63 -19.96
N ARG A 686 14.20 -15.61 -19.78
CA ARG A 686 13.71 -14.74 -20.85
C ARG A 686 13.60 -13.29 -20.42
N LEU A 687 13.75 -12.39 -21.40
CA LEU A 687 13.56 -10.95 -21.27
C LEU A 687 12.66 -10.46 -22.40
N TYR A 688 11.56 -9.83 -22.04
CA TYR A 688 10.58 -9.27 -22.96
C TYR A 688 10.57 -7.75 -22.89
N ARG A 689 10.24 -7.09 -23.99
CA ARG A 689 9.93 -5.66 -24.06
C ARG A 689 8.46 -5.47 -24.40
N LEU A 690 7.74 -4.75 -23.54
CA LEU A 690 6.35 -4.32 -23.71
C LEU A 690 6.32 -2.82 -24.03
N SER A 691 5.85 -2.47 -25.22
CA SER A 691 5.85 -1.10 -25.71
C SER A 691 4.49 -0.68 -26.27
N TRP A 692 4.21 0.62 -26.24
CA TRP A 692 3.09 1.20 -26.97
C TRP A 692 3.52 1.41 -28.43
N ALA A 693 2.95 0.60 -29.33
CA ALA A 693 3.45 0.48 -30.71
C ALA A 693 3.46 1.82 -31.46
N ALA A 694 2.47 2.68 -31.21
CA ALA A 694 2.32 3.95 -31.93
C ALA A 694 3.43 4.98 -31.61
N THR A 695 4.09 4.85 -30.47
CA THR A 695 5.08 5.84 -29.98
C THR A 695 6.45 5.23 -29.73
N TYR A 696 6.60 3.90 -29.86
CA TYR A 696 7.86 3.22 -29.57
C TYR A 696 8.96 3.59 -30.56
N LYS A 697 10.12 3.95 -30.02
CA LYS A 697 11.34 4.23 -30.77
C LYS A 697 12.54 3.79 -29.91
N PRO A 698 13.46 2.96 -30.42
CA PRO A 698 14.68 2.64 -29.71
C PRO A 698 15.55 3.89 -29.54
N VAL A 699 16.39 3.90 -28.51
CA VAL A 699 17.20 5.07 -28.14
C VAL A 699 18.64 4.64 -27.88
N LYS A 700 19.58 5.24 -28.59
CA LYS A 700 21.00 5.20 -28.26
C LYS A 700 21.36 6.34 -27.32
N ILE A 701 21.90 6.04 -26.15
CA ILE A 701 22.16 7.04 -25.11
C ILE A 701 23.46 6.77 -24.36
N ASP A 702 24.11 7.85 -23.91
CA ASP A 702 25.15 7.81 -22.89
C ASP A 702 25.06 9.11 -22.06
N LEU A 703 24.53 9.00 -20.84
CA LEU A 703 24.46 10.14 -19.92
C LEU A 703 25.76 10.33 -19.14
N SER A 704 26.63 9.31 -19.11
CA SER A 704 27.89 9.30 -18.37
C SER A 704 28.85 10.39 -18.85
N ALA A 705 28.82 10.68 -20.16
CA ALA A 705 29.66 11.66 -20.84
C ALA A 705 29.11 13.09 -20.78
N ARG A 706 27.86 13.31 -20.37
CA ARG A 706 27.24 14.63 -20.40
C ARG A 706 27.80 15.57 -19.32
N PRO A 707 28.01 16.87 -19.61
CA PRO A 707 28.37 17.87 -18.60
C PRO A 707 27.32 18.00 -17.48
N ASP A 708 27.73 18.50 -16.31
CA ASP A 708 26.83 18.66 -15.15
C ASP A 708 25.61 19.54 -15.47
N ALA A 709 25.80 20.60 -16.27
CA ALA A 709 24.72 21.51 -16.66
C ALA A 709 23.65 20.82 -17.52
N GLU A 710 24.05 19.90 -18.40
CA GLU A 710 23.11 19.11 -19.19
C GLU A 710 22.37 18.07 -18.34
N LEU A 711 23.06 17.45 -17.37
CA LEU A 711 22.41 16.56 -16.40
C LEU A 711 21.40 17.31 -15.52
N ALA A 712 21.73 18.54 -15.10
CA ALA A 712 20.79 19.39 -14.36
C ALA A 712 19.55 19.75 -15.20
N ALA A 713 19.69 19.97 -16.51
CA ALA A 713 18.56 20.25 -17.39
C ALA A 713 17.56 19.08 -17.51
N LEU A 714 18.03 17.83 -17.37
CA LEU A 714 17.19 16.63 -17.44
C LEU A 714 16.17 16.51 -16.31
N HIS A 715 16.21 17.34 -15.27
CA HIS A 715 15.24 17.32 -14.18
C HIS A 715 13.83 17.78 -14.59
N THR A 716 13.69 18.30 -15.81
CA THR A 716 12.40 18.62 -16.45
C THR A 716 12.01 17.59 -17.52
N HIS A 717 12.80 16.52 -17.68
CA HIS A 717 12.52 15.47 -18.67
C HIS A 717 11.25 14.70 -18.31
N ARG A 718 10.51 14.26 -19.34
CA ARG A 718 9.26 13.53 -19.15
C ARG A 718 9.51 12.13 -18.57
N SER A 719 10.41 11.34 -19.16
CA SER A 719 10.80 10.05 -18.58
C SER A 719 11.66 10.22 -17.32
N GLU A 720 11.23 9.60 -16.22
CA GLU A 720 11.97 9.55 -14.96
C GLU A 720 13.28 8.75 -15.05
N TRP A 721 13.47 7.90 -16.07
CA TRP A 721 14.75 7.23 -16.25
C TRP A 721 15.88 8.25 -16.41
N PHE A 722 15.67 9.30 -17.22
CA PHE A 722 16.65 10.38 -17.40
C PHE A 722 16.86 11.17 -16.11
N VAL A 723 15.77 11.47 -15.40
CA VAL A 723 15.80 12.25 -14.15
C VAL A 723 16.57 11.50 -13.05
N ARG A 724 16.21 10.22 -12.80
CA ARG A 724 16.82 9.36 -11.77
C ARG A 724 18.29 9.12 -12.08
N THR A 725 18.63 8.80 -13.33
CA THR A 725 20.03 8.60 -13.75
C THR A 725 20.84 9.89 -13.64
N ALA A 726 20.30 11.04 -14.06
CA ALA A 726 20.99 12.32 -13.92
C ALA A 726 21.23 12.70 -12.46
N ARG A 727 20.25 12.47 -11.57
CA ARG A 727 20.40 12.67 -10.12
C ARG A 727 21.51 11.80 -9.55
N ARG A 728 21.51 10.50 -9.86
CA ARG A 728 22.55 9.55 -9.42
C ARG A 728 23.93 10.00 -9.88
N LEU A 729 24.10 10.32 -11.17
CA LEU A 729 25.37 10.80 -11.72
C LEU A 729 25.85 12.10 -11.08
N LEU A 730 24.96 13.06 -10.82
CA LEU A 730 25.32 14.30 -10.12
C LEU A 730 25.71 14.05 -8.66
N GLN A 731 25.07 13.12 -7.97
CA GLN A 731 25.46 12.69 -6.64
C GLN A 731 26.85 12.03 -6.64
N GLU A 732 27.09 11.09 -7.54
CA GLU A 732 28.40 10.42 -7.72
C GLU A 732 29.52 11.45 -7.98
N ARG A 733 29.27 12.38 -8.91
CA ARG A 733 30.21 13.45 -9.24
C ARG A 733 30.45 14.39 -8.07
N ALA A 734 29.41 14.75 -7.31
CA ALA A 734 29.54 15.61 -6.14
C ALA A 734 30.37 14.97 -5.01
N ALA A 735 30.37 13.64 -4.92
CA ALA A 735 31.22 12.90 -3.98
C ALA A 735 32.69 12.87 -4.41
N ALA A 736 32.98 12.92 -5.71
CA ALA A 736 34.33 12.88 -6.26
C ALA A 736 34.95 14.28 -6.50
N ARG A 737 34.12 15.28 -6.85
CA ARG A 737 34.55 16.64 -7.21
C ARG A 737 33.46 17.69 -6.97
N PRO A 738 33.82 18.99 -6.91
CA PRO A 738 32.82 20.05 -7.01
C PRO A 738 32.00 19.95 -8.32
N LEU A 739 30.70 20.18 -8.22
CA LEU A 739 29.81 20.32 -9.39
C LEU A 739 29.95 21.70 -10.02
N ASP A 740 29.66 21.79 -11.32
CA ASP A 740 29.65 23.05 -12.06
C ASP A 740 28.68 24.07 -11.39
N PRO A 741 29.14 25.31 -11.10
CA PRO A 741 28.27 26.36 -10.55
C PRO A 741 27.00 26.64 -11.37
N SER A 742 27.06 26.51 -12.70
CA SER A 742 25.91 26.71 -13.58
C SER A 742 24.85 25.62 -13.42
N ALA A 743 25.26 24.37 -13.19
CA ALA A 743 24.37 23.25 -12.89
C ALA A 743 23.65 23.46 -11.54
N LEU A 744 24.41 23.86 -10.50
CA LEU A 744 23.83 24.19 -9.19
C LEU A 744 22.87 25.39 -9.27
N ALA A 745 23.21 26.41 -10.05
CA ALA A 745 22.33 27.55 -10.28
C ALA A 745 21.03 27.14 -11.01
N ALA A 746 21.11 26.22 -11.99
CA ALA A 746 19.95 25.69 -12.68
C ALA A 746 19.03 24.90 -11.74
N LEU A 747 19.58 23.97 -10.95
CA LEU A 747 18.81 23.19 -9.98
C LEU A 747 18.15 24.08 -8.92
N ARG A 748 18.86 25.10 -8.40
CA ARG A 748 18.27 26.05 -7.44
C ARG A 748 17.11 26.84 -8.04
N ARG A 749 17.22 27.26 -9.31
CA ARG A 749 16.11 27.93 -10.02
C ARG A 749 14.91 26.99 -10.18
N GLN A 750 15.13 25.76 -10.64
CA GLN A 750 14.07 24.77 -10.81
C GLN A 750 13.37 24.44 -9.48
N ALA A 751 14.13 24.25 -8.40
CA ALA A 751 13.59 23.94 -7.06
C ALA A 751 12.76 25.10 -6.44
N SER A 752 12.97 26.33 -6.90
CA SER A 752 12.26 27.53 -6.42
C SER A 752 11.24 28.08 -7.43
N ASP A 753 11.07 27.43 -8.58
CA ASP A 753 10.12 27.85 -9.61
C ASP A 753 8.69 27.42 -9.23
N THR A 754 8.01 28.31 -8.52
CA THR A 754 6.60 28.12 -8.13
C THR A 754 5.61 28.06 -9.32
N SER A 755 6.05 28.37 -10.55
CA SER A 755 5.23 28.20 -11.76
C SER A 755 5.34 26.80 -12.36
N ALA A 756 6.37 26.04 -11.99
CA ALA A 756 6.59 24.66 -12.43
C ALA A 756 5.73 23.66 -11.63
N SER A 757 5.59 22.45 -12.17
CA SER A 757 4.87 21.37 -11.46
C SER A 757 5.58 20.98 -10.16
N VAL A 758 4.82 20.50 -9.17
CA VAL A 758 5.41 20.01 -7.90
C VAL A 758 6.48 18.93 -8.12
N PRO A 759 6.27 17.91 -8.99
CA PRO A 759 7.33 16.97 -9.34
C PRO A 759 8.62 17.65 -9.85
N ASP A 760 8.53 18.64 -10.73
CA ASP A 760 9.73 19.32 -11.28
C ASP A 760 10.54 20.02 -10.18
N GLN A 761 9.85 20.73 -9.29
CA GLN A 761 10.50 21.39 -8.15
C GLN A 761 11.17 20.37 -7.22
N LEU A 762 10.47 19.28 -6.90
CA LEU A 762 10.96 18.21 -6.05
C LEU A 762 12.19 17.50 -6.65
N ARG A 763 12.17 17.20 -7.96
CA ARG A 763 13.30 16.57 -8.65
C ARG A 763 14.59 17.35 -8.42
N ALA A 764 14.56 18.67 -8.56
CA ALA A 764 15.71 19.52 -8.33
C ALA A 764 16.09 19.65 -6.84
N LEU A 765 15.09 19.75 -5.95
CA LEU A 765 15.31 19.78 -4.49
C LEU A 765 16.02 18.51 -3.99
N TRP A 766 15.54 17.34 -4.42
CA TRP A 766 16.13 16.04 -4.12
C TRP A 766 17.56 15.93 -4.61
N THR A 767 17.85 16.40 -5.82
CA THR A 767 19.20 16.35 -6.38
C THR A 767 20.17 17.27 -5.64
N LEU A 768 19.71 18.45 -5.22
CA LEU A 768 20.50 19.32 -4.34
C LEU A 768 20.79 18.62 -3.01
N HIS A 769 19.82 17.91 -2.42
CA HIS A 769 20.02 17.14 -1.18
C HIS A 769 21.02 16.00 -1.38
N ALA A 770 20.79 15.14 -2.37
CA ALA A 770 21.64 13.99 -2.66
C ALA A 770 23.10 14.40 -2.95
N ALA A 771 23.31 15.52 -3.63
CA ALA A 771 24.63 16.10 -3.89
C ALA A 771 25.26 16.80 -2.67
N GLY A 772 24.55 16.91 -1.53
CA GLY A 772 25.00 17.65 -0.34
C GLY A 772 25.14 19.15 -0.60
N ARG A 773 24.23 19.74 -1.39
CA ARG A 773 24.20 21.16 -1.80
C ARG A 773 22.86 21.84 -1.51
N LEU A 774 21.99 21.19 -0.72
CA LEU A 774 20.75 21.78 -0.24
C LEU A 774 21.03 22.66 0.98
N GLU A 775 20.83 23.97 0.81
CA GLU A 775 21.11 24.96 1.86
C GLU A 775 19.99 25.02 2.91
N PRO A 776 20.28 25.35 4.19
CA PRO A 776 19.26 25.50 5.23
C PRO A 776 18.14 26.48 4.86
N ALA A 777 18.45 27.56 4.15
CA ALA A 777 17.46 28.53 3.69
C ALA A 777 16.47 27.92 2.68
N ALA A 778 16.93 26.98 1.84
CA ALA A 778 16.05 26.27 0.90
C ALA A 778 15.14 25.28 1.63
N ILE A 779 15.62 24.61 2.69
CA ILE A 779 14.79 23.78 3.55
C ILE A 779 13.71 24.63 4.23
N ALA A 780 14.09 25.78 4.80
CA ALA A 780 13.13 26.70 5.42
C ALA A 780 12.06 27.20 4.42
N ALA A 781 12.46 27.53 3.19
CA ALA A 781 11.52 27.89 2.12
C ALA A 781 10.59 26.71 1.75
N ALA A 782 11.12 25.50 1.66
CA ALA A 782 10.35 24.30 1.35
C ALA A 782 9.35 23.94 2.47
N LEU A 783 9.69 24.19 3.74
CA LEU A 783 8.78 24.05 4.89
C LEU A 783 7.64 25.07 4.90
N ALA A 784 7.79 26.20 4.19
CA ALA A 784 6.77 27.23 4.03
C ALA A 784 6.01 27.12 2.68
N HIS A 785 6.31 26.10 1.88
CA HIS A 785 5.77 25.96 0.53
C HIS A 785 4.25 25.68 0.52
N SER A 786 3.55 26.10 -0.53
CA SER A 786 2.08 25.93 -0.65
C SER A 786 1.66 24.46 -0.77
N SER A 787 2.42 23.66 -1.53
CA SER A 787 2.24 22.21 -1.65
C SER A 787 2.64 21.49 -0.36
N ASP A 788 1.72 20.68 0.18
CA ASP A 788 1.94 19.86 1.37
C ASP A 788 3.00 18.77 1.14
N VAL A 789 3.08 18.22 -0.06
CA VAL A 789 4.09 17.24 -0.46
C VAL A 789 5.50 17.82 -0.37
N VAL A 790 5.70 19.08 -0.79
CA VAL A 790 7.01 19.76 -0.68
C VAL A 790 7.38 19.97 0.79
N ARG A 791 6.42 20.38 1.63
CA ARG A 791 6.64 20.52 3.08
C ARG A 791 6.96 19.17 3.73
N GLY A 792 6.25 18.10 3.36
CA GLY A 792 6.51 16.74 3.84
C GLY A 792 7.92 16.25 3.49
N TRP A 793 8.36 16.49 2.25
CA TRP A 793 9.74 16.20 1.85
C TRP A 793 10.77 17.03 2.59
N ALA A 794 10.52 18.32 2.81
CA ALA A 794 11.43 19.17 3.58
C ALA A 794 11.62 18.64 5.02
N VAL A 795 10.57 18.09 5.65
CA VAL A 795 10.68 17.37 6.92
C VAL A 795 11.55 16.13 6.78
N GLN A 796 11.33 15.27 5.77
CA GLN A 796 12.12 14.05 5.58
C GLN A 796 13.61 14.34 5.33
N LEU A 797 13.94 15.22 4.38
CA LEU A 797 15.32 15.58 4.05
C LEU A 797 16.00 16.27 5.24
N GLY A 798 15.28 17.20 5.88
CA GLY A 798 15.81 17.98 6.99
C GLY A 798 15.97 17.22 8.32
N THR A 799 15.39 16.03 8.44
CA THR A 799 15.51 15.14 9.61
C THR A 799 16.22 13.83 9.29
N GLU A 800 16.82 13.72 8.11
CA GLU A 800 17.52 12.51 7.68
C GLU A 800 18.75 12.25 8.56
N ASN A 801 19.56 13.28 8.83
CA ASN A 801 20.71 13.20 9.72
C ASN A 801 20.29 13.41 11.18
N ALA A 802 20.06 12.32 11.91
CA ALA A 802 19.65 12.37 13.31
C ALA A 802 20.67 13.08 14.24
N ALA A 803 21.96 13.05 13.90
CA ALA A 803 23.01 13.68 14.72
C ALA A 803 23.06 15.20 14.53
N ASN A 804 22.63 15.71 13.38
CA ASN A 804 22.59 17.13 13.07
C ASN A 804 21.40 17.45 12.13
N PRO A 805 20.16 17.44 12.65
CA PRO A 805 18.98 17.70 11.83
C PRO A 805 18.94 19.17 11.41
N ALA A 806 18.63 19.42 10.14
CA ALA A 806 18.44 20.78 9.62
C ALA A 806 17.08 21.39 10.05
N VAL A 807 16.14 20.54 10.50
CA VAL A 807 14.85 20.99 11.04
C VAL A 807 14.84 20.78 12.54
N SER A 808 14.65 21.89 13.28
CA SER A 808 14.66 21.88 14.74
C SER A 808 13.38 21.25 15.32
N VAL A 809 13.46 20.79 16.57
CA VAL A 809 12.30 20.32 17.34
C VAL A 809 11.22 21.40 17.46
N ALA A 810 11.61 22.67 17.57
CA ALA A 810 10.66 23.78 17.62
C ALA A 810 9.88 23.90 16.31
N GLU A 811 10.54 23.73 15.18
CA GLU A 811 9.90 23.78 13.86
C GLU A 811 9.01 22.55 13.61
N LEU A 812 9.46 21.35 14.00
CA LEU A 812 8.61 20.15 13.97
C LEU A 812 7.38 20.31 14.86
N THR A 813 7.52 20.93 16.04
CA THR A 813 6.39 21.22 16.94
C THR A 813 5.43 22.23 16.32
N ARG A 814 5.95 23.27 15.65
CA ARG A 814 5.14 24.26 14.93
C ARG A 814 4.30 23.59 13.84
N LEU A 815 4.93 22.76 13.01
CA LEU A 815 4.25 22.00 11.94
C LEU A 815 3.23 21.02 12.51
N ALA A 816 3.61 20.27 13.54
CA ALA A 816 2.72 19.35 14.25
C ALA A 816 1.49 20.04 14.85
N THR A 817 1.60 21.31 15.24
CA THR A 817 0.50 22.07 15.88
C THR A 817 -0.41 22.77 14.87
N SER A 818 0.15 23.22 13.75
CA SER A 818 -0.51 24.24 12.90
C SER A 818 -0.57 23.91 11.42
N ASP A 819 0.15 22.91 10.91
CA ASP A 819 0.05 22.55 9.50
C ASP A 819 -1.32 21.91 9.23
N PRO A 820 -2.11 22.42 8.26
CA PRO A 820 -3.43 21.89 8.00
C PRO A 820 -3.38 20.51 7.32
N SER A 821 -2.27 20.13 6.68
CA SER A 821 -2.20 18.88 5.92
C SER A 821 -1.89 17.67 6.82
N PRO A 822 -2.74 16.63 6.81
CA PRO A 822 -2.45 15.38 7.50
C PRO A 822 -1.20 14.67 6.93
N LEU A 823 -0.83 14.93 5.67
CA LEU A 823 0.40 14.41 5.07
C LEU A 823 1.66 15.01 5.71
N VAL A 824 1.64 16.31 6.01
CA VAL A 824 2.76 16.97 6.70
C VAL A 824 2.84 16.47 8.15
N ARG A 825 1.70 16.34 8.83
CA ARG A 825 1.65 15.74 10.19
C ARG A 825 2.18 14.31 10.19
N LEU A 826 1.91 13.51 9.16
CA LEU A 826 2.50 12.18 8.97
C LEU A 826 4.02 12.22 8.77
N ALA A 827 4.52 13.12 7.93
CA ALA A 827 5.96 13.31 7.74
C ALA A 827 6.64 13.68 9.05
N VAL A 828 6.04 14.58 9.84
CA VAL A 828 6.52 14.94 11.19
C VAL A 828 6.49 13.73 12.13
N ALA A 829 5.39 12.99 12.20
CA ALA A 829 5.28 11.78 13.02
C ALA A 829 6.36 10.74 12.66
N SER A 830 6.66 10.57 11.37
CA SER A 830 7.70 9.66 10.87
C SER A 830 9.11 10.08 11.26
N ALA A 831 9.36 11.37 11.51
CA ALA A 831 10.66 11.91 11.89
C ALA A 831 10.92 11.86 13.41
N VAL A 832 9.87 11.90 14.24
CA VAL A 832 10.03 11.90 15.71
C VAL A 832 10.88 10.72 16.25
N PRO A 833 10.78 9.49 15.72
CA PRO A 833 11.62 8.37 16.18
C PRO A 833 13.14 8.58 16.03
N THR A 834 13.61 9.55 15.23
CA THR A 834 15.04 9.86 15.13
C THR A 834 15.51 10.91 16.12
N LEU A 835 14.59 11.57 16.84
CA LEU A 835 14.93 12.54 17.87
C LEU A 835 15.37 11.83 19.17
N PRO A 836 16.26 12.48 19.96
CA PRO A 836 16.54 12.06 21.33
C PRO A 836 15.25 11.94 22.15
N LEU A 837 15.18 10.94 23.03
CA LEU A 837 13.95 10.58 23.75
C LEU A 837 13.29 11.76 24.47
N ALA A 838 14.10 12.61 25.13
CA ALA A 838 13.64 13.78 25.85
C ALA A 838 12.99 14.86 24.97
N GLN A 839 13.29 14.87 23.66
CA GLN A 839 12.82 15.87 22.71
C GLN A 839 11.57 15.43 21.93
N ARG A 840 11.11 14.18 22.10
CA ARG A 840 9.94 13.66 21.35
C ARG A 840 8.62 14.23 21.85
N TRP A 841 8.50 14.50 23.14
CA TRP A 841 7.25 14.89 23.79
C TRP A 841 6.55 16.12 23.19
N PRO A 842 7.24 17.25 22.95
CA PRO A 842 6.58 18.44 22.40
C PRO A 842 5.90 18.18 21.05
N VAL A 843 6.59 17.46 20.15
CA VAL A 843 6.07 17.11 18.82
C VAL A 843 4.98 16.04 18.92
N ALA A 844 5.27 14.97 19.67
CA ALA A 844 4.38 13.92 20.13
C ALA A 844 2.97 14.40 20.49
N ALA A 845 2.93 15.26 21.51
CA ALA A 845 1.72 15.75 22.12
C ALA A 845 0.96 16.73 21.21
N ALA A 846 1.67 17.54 20.41
CA ALA A 846 1.05 18.42 19.43
C ALA A 846 0.27 17.61 18.37
N LEU A 847 0.92 16.58 17.78
CA LEU A 847 0.25 15.68 16.84
C LEU A 847 -0.97 14.98 17.47
N ALA A 848 -0.83 14.54 18.72
CA ALA A 848 -1.89 13.84 19.44
C ALA A 848 -3.08 14.73 19.84
N ALA A 849 -3.04 16.05 19.58
CA ALA A 849 -4.13 16.98 19.91
C ALA A 849 -5.15 17.19 18.77
N HIS A 850 -4.86 16.71 17.56
CA HIS A 850 -5.72 16.91 16.38
C HIS A 850 -6.89 15.93 16.34
N ALA A 851 -8.09 16.40 16.68
CA ALA A 851 -9.28 15.55 16.70
C ALA A 851 -9.70 15.08 15.29
N GLU A 852 -9.42 15.87 14.27
CA GLU A 852 -9.68 15.55 12.86
C GLU A 852 -8.91 14.32 12.37
N ASP A 853 -7.80 13.97 13.02
CA ASP A 853 -6.97 12.82 12.64
C ASP A 853 -7.49 11.49 13.20
N ALA A 854 -8.52 11.50 14.06
CA ALA A 854 -9.03 10.30 14.72
C ALA A 854 -9.52 9.21 13.75
N ALA A 855 -10.00 9.61 12.57
CA ALA A 855 -10.48 8.71 11.52
C ALA A 855 -9.41 8.40 10.44
N ASP A 856 -8.22 9.02 10.52
CA ASP A 856 -7.15 8.73 9.58
C ASP A 856 -6.62 7.30 9.79
N ARG A 857 -6.44 6.57 8.68
CA ARG A 857 -6.09 5.13 8.68
C ARG A 857 -4.67 4.86 9.22
N PHE A 858 -3.75 5.82 9.10
CA PHE A 858 -2.33 5.63 9.35
C PHE A 858 -1.78 6.56 10.44
N LEU A 859 -2.17 7.82 10.42
CA LEU A 859 -1.59 8.88 11.25
C LEU A 859 -1.70 8.60 12.76
N PRO A 860 -2.84 8.19 13.35
CA PRO A 860 -2.92 7.89 14.78
C PRO A 860 -1.93 6.82 15.25
N LYS A 861 -1.66 5.83 14.39
CA LYS A 861 -0.68 4.76 14.68
C LYS A 861 0.75 5.26 14.55
N MET A 862 1.03 6.13 13.58
CA MET A 862 2.34 6.80 13.47
C MET A 862 2.62 7.74 14.64
N VAL A 863 1.61 8.47 15.13
CA VAL A 863 1.71 9.26 16.38
C VAL A 863 2.01 8.34 17.57
N TRP A 864 1.38 7.18 17.63
CA TRP A 864 1.72 6.17 18.65
C TRP A 864 3.18 5.71 18.55
N TYR A 865 3.70 5.38 17.36
CA TYR A 865 5.10 4.94 17.21
C TYR A 865 6.10 6.03 17.59
N ALA A 866 5.80 7.29 17.25
CA ALA A 866 6.58 8.45 17.66
C ALA A 866 6.69 8.55 19.18
N LEU A 867 5.61 8.24 19.90
CA LEU A 867 5.49 8.41 21.34
C LEU A 867 5.96 7.19 22.15
N ALA A 868 5.70 5.98 21.68
CA ALA A 868 5.75 4.77 22.50
C ALA A 868 7.07 4.55 23.26
N PRO A 869 8.26 4.77 22.67
CA PRO A 869 9.52 4.61 23.40
C PRO A 869 9.68 5.59 24.58
N ALA A 870 9.00 6.74 24.56
CA ALA A 870 9.09 7.75 25.62
C ALA A 870 8.16 7.47 26.81
N VAL A 871 7.15 6.61 26.64
CA VAL A 871 6.15 6.30 27.67
C VAL A 871 6.77 5.75 28.96
N PRO A 872 7.72 4.78 28.94
CA PRO A 872 8.30 4.25 30.18
C PRO A 872 9.14 5.26 30.95
N ALA A 873 9.66 6.30 30.28
CA ALA A 873 10.51 7.32 30.90
C ALA A 873 9.70 8.40 31.65
N ASP A 874 8.44 8.63 31.29
CA ASP A 874 7.57 9.63 31.91
C ASP A 874 6.10 9.18 31.89
N LEU A 875 5.82 8.19 32.74
CA LEU A 875 4.51 7.56 32.86
C LEU A 875 3.38 8.55 33.25
N PRO A 876 3.55 9.45 34.25
CA PRO A 876 2.50 10.42 34.59
C PRO A 876 2.07 11.27 33.38
N ARG A 877 3.05 11.77 32.61
CA ARG A 877 2.79 12.57 31.41
C ARG A 877 2.09 11.76 30.31
N ALA A 878 2.50 10.51 30.10
CA ALA A 878 1.84 9.63 29.14
C ALA A 878 0.37 9.40 29.48
N LEU A 879 0.08 9.10 30.75
CA LEU A 879 -1.30 8.87 31.19
C LEU A 879 -2.14 10.17 31.14
N ASP A 880 -1.55 11.33 31.42
CA ASP A 880 -2.21 12.63 31.22
C ASP A 880 -2.56 12.90 29.76
N LEU A 881 -1.67 12.55 28.82
CA LEU A 881 -1.96 12.64 27.40
C LEU A 881 -3.09 11.68 26.99
N ALA A 882 -3.04 10.43 27.45
CA ALA A 882 -4.09 9.43 27.17
C ALA A 882 -5.48 9.87 27.64
N ALA A 883 -5.56 10.66 28.72
CA ALA A 883 -6.82 11.18 29.25
C ALA A 883 -7.39 12.36 28.44
N ARG A 884 -6.58 13.03 27.62
CA ARG A 884 -6.95 14.29 26.93
C ARG A 884 -6.93 14.21 25.42
N THR A 885 -6.16 13.28 24.86
CA THR A 885 -6.06 13.13 23.39
C THR A 885 -7.42 12.74 22.81
N PRO A 886 -7.86 13.40 21.73
CA PRO A 886 -9.05 12.99 20.98
C PRO A 886 -8.82 11.72 20.15
N LEU A 887 -7.59 11.17 20.09
CA LEU A 887 -7.24 10.00 19.29
C LEU A 887 -7.37 8.71 20.11
N PRO A 888 -8.43 7.89 19.92
CA PRO A 888 -8.63 6.70 20.75
C PRO A 888 -7.51 5.67 20.61
N VAL A 889 -6.93 5.55 19.41
CA VAL A 889 -5.80 4.64 19.13
C VAL A 889 -4.58 4.99 19.98
N VAL A 890 -4.26 6.28 20.12
CA VAL A 890 -3.13 6.75 20.92
C VAL A 890 -3.44 6.56 22.40
N ALA A 891 -4.63 6.95 22.86
CA ALA A 891 -5.05 6.77 24.25
C ALA A 891 -4.97 5.30 24.68
N ASP A 892 -5.64 4.40 23.95
CA ASP A 892 -5.68 2.98 24.30
C ASP A 892 -4.30 2.32 24.19
N SER A 893 -3.48 2.72 23.21
CA SER A 893 -2.11 2.18 23.07
C SER A 893 -1.21 2.59 24.24
N ILE A 894 -1.32 3.84 24.72
CA ILE A 894 -0.62 4.28 25.95
C ILE A 894 -1.08 3.44 27.14
N LEU A 895 -2.39 3.30 27.37
CA LEU A 895 -2.93 2.56 28.50
C LEU A 895 -2.52 1.08 28.46
N TRP A 896 -2.61 0.46 27.28
CA TRP A 896 -2.21 -0.93 27.04
C TRP A 896 -0.71 -1.13 27.29
N PHE A 897 0.13 -0.24 26.78
CA PHE A 897 1.58 -0.38 26.93
C PHE A 897 2.03 -0.12 28.37
N ALA A 898 1.47 0.89 29.04
CA ALA A 898 1.73 1.19 30.45
C ALA A 898 1.42 -0.01 31.36
N ALA A 899 0.28 -0.69 31.14
CA ALA A 899 -0.17 -1.84 31.92
C ALA A 899 0.84 -2.99 31.99
N ARG A 900 1.78 -3.09 31.05
CA ARG A 900 2.77 -4.16 30.99
C ARG A 900 3.87 -4.01 32.05
N THR A 901 3.97 -2.85 32.71
CA THR A 901 4.94 -2.60 33.79
C THR A 901 4.27 -2.55 35.17
N PRO A 902 4.96 -2.92 36.27
CA PRO A 902 4.40 -2.77 37.62
C PRO A 902 3.95 -1.35 37.94
N ALA A 903 4.82 -0.36 37.71
CA ALA A 903 4.51 1.06 37.95
C ALA A 903 3.30 1.55 37.13
N GLY A 904 3.18 1.10 35.88
CA GLY A 904 2.02 1.39 35.05
C GLY A 904 0.73 0.79 35.59
N ARG A 905 0.75 -0.45 36.10
CA ARG A 905 -0.44 -1.06 36.72
C ARG A 905 -0.90 -0.31 37.96
N ASP A 906 0.03 0.10 38.83
CA ASP A 906 -0.31 0.90 40.01
C ASP A 906 -0.92 2.24 39.64
N ALA A 907 -0.33 2.96 38.68
CA ALA A 907 -0.84 4.24 38.22
C ALA A 907 -2.22 4.12 37.54
N LEU A 908 -2.44 3.07 36.74
CA LEU A 908 -3.74 2.80 36.11
C LEU A 908 -4.79 2.45 37.14
N ALA A 909 -4.48 1.58 38.12
CA ALA A 909 -5.40 1.23 39.20
C ALA A 909 -5.80 2.48 40.02
N ALA A 910 -4.84 3.35 40.34
CA ALA A 910 -5.10 4.61 41.03
C ALA A 910 -6.07 5.50 40.24
N ARG A 911 -5.88 5.65 38.92
CA ARG A 911 -6.78 6.42 38.06
C ARG A 911 -8.17 5.81 37.94
N ILE A 912 -8.27 4.49 37.80
CA ILE A 912 -9.56 3.78 37.71
C ILE A 912 -10.35 3.96 39.02
N GLY A 913 -9.67 3.84 40.17
CA GLY A 913 -10.26 3.95 41.50
C GLY A 913 -10.56 5.38 41.98
N ALA A 914 -10.00 6.40 41.32
CA ALA A 914 -10.21 7.79 41.69
C ALA A 914 -11.67 8.23 41.44
N ALA A 915 -12.24 8.96 42.40
CA ALA A 915 -13.66 9.35 42.41
C ALA A 915 -14.00 10.39 41.33
N ASP A 916 -13.03 11.20 40.91
CA ASP A 916 -13.14 12.24 39.89
C ASP A 916 -12.99 11.69 38.46
N THR A 917 -12.44 10.49 38.27
CA THR A 917 -12.40 9.84 36.95
C THR A 917 -13.82 9.49 36.48
N PRO A 918 -14.29 9.93 35.31
CA PRO A 918 -15.62 9.57 34.79
C PRO A 918 -15.80 8.06 34.64
N GLU A 919 -17.00 7.54 34.94
CA GLU A 919 -17.27 6.10 34.96
C GLU A 919 -16.98 5.41 33.62
N ALA A 920 -17.39 6.03 32.51
CA ALA A 920 -17.11 5.50 31.18
C ALA A 920 -15.60 5.38 30.88
N ALA A 921 -14.81 6.39 31.31
CA ALA A 921 -13.35 6.39 31.14
C ALA A 921 -12.69 5.33 32.03
N ALA A 922 -13.07 5.24 33.30
CA ALA A 922 -12.58 4.23 34.23
C ALA A 922 -12.92 2.80 33.75
N ALA A 923 -14.14 2.59 33.27
CA ALA A 923 -14.59 1.31 32.71
C ALA A 923 -13.81 0.93 31.44
N ARG A 924 -13.53 1.89 30.54
CA ARG A 924 -12.70 1.64 29.36
C ARG A 924 -11.28 1.27 29.76
N THR A 925 -10.64 2.05 30.64
CA THR A 925 -9.28 1.79 31.12
C THR A 925 -9.15 0.43 31.80
N LEU A 926 -10.14 0.04 32.63
CA LEU A 926 -10.20 -1.29 33.24
C LEU A 926 -10.22 -2.40 32.20
N ARG A 927 -11.00 -2.25 31.12
CA ARG A 927 -11.09 -3.24 30.05
C ARG A 927 -9.81 -3.31 29.20
N VAL A 928 -9.15 -2.18 28.95
CA VAL A 928 -7.84 -2.15 28.28
C VAL A 928 -6.77 -2.82 29.14
N LEU A 929 -6.76 -2.56 30.46
CA LEU A 929 -5.88 -3.22 31.41
C LEU A 929 -6.11 -4.75 31.44
N ALA A 930 -7.36 -5.20 31.44
CA ALA A 930 -7.70 -6.63 31.39
C ALA A 930 -7.22 -7.29 30.09
N PHE A 931 -7.35 -6.60 28.96
CA PHE A 931 -6.83 -7.06 27.67
C PHE A 931 -5.29 -7.11 27.66
N ALA A 932 -4.61 -6.08 28.16
CA ALA A 932 -3.14 -6.03 28.21
C ALA A 932 -2.51 -7.17 29.01
N LEU A 933 -3.23 -7.67 30.02
CA LEU A 933 -2.76 -8.71 30.95
C LEU A 933 -3.42 -10.07 30.71
N GLU A 934 -4.10 -10.27 29.59
CA GLU A 934 -4.92 -11.47 29.37
C GLU A 934 -4.12 -12.79 29.34
N SER A 935 -2.82 -12.71 29.02
CA SER A 935 -1.88 -13.84 28.97
C SER A 935 -0.92 -13.90 30.17
N GLU A 936 -1.01 -12.96 31.11
CA GLU A 936 -0.13 -12.91 32.28
C GLU A 936 -0.62 -13.82 33.42
N ALA A 937 0.24 -14.08 34.41
CA ALA A 937 -0.08 -14.89 35.60
C ALA A 937 0.70 -14.41 36.82
N GLY A 938 0.14 -14.58 38.02
CA GLY A 938 0.84 -14.33 39.29
C GLY A 938 1.31 -12.88 39.49
N LEU A 939 0.50 -11.89 39.11
CA LEU A 939 0.85 -10.48 39.25
C LEU A 939 0.55 -9.96 40.66
N ALA A 940 1.35 -8.99 41.13
CA ALA A 940 1.11 -8.32 42.40
C ALA A 940 -0.17 -7.45 42.35
N LEU A 941 -0.90 -7.41 43.47
CA LEU A 941 -2.09 -6.58 43.64
C LEU A 941 -1.72 -5.08 43.68
N PRO A 942 -2.26 -4.25 42.77
CA PRO A 942 -2.01 -2.81 42.80
C PRO A 942 -2.53 -2.16 44.08
N ALA A 943 -1.81 -1.14 44.58
CA ALA A 943 -2.14 -0.51 45.87
C ALA A 943 -3.57 0.08 45.93
N ALA A 944 -4.04 0.62 44.79
CA ALA A 944 -5.37 1.22 44.66
C ALA A 944 -6.46 0.24 44.18
N TRP A 945 -6.17 -1.06 44.14
CA TRP A 945 -7.16 -2.06 43.72
C TRP A 945 -8.44 -2.10 44.59
N PRO A 946 -8.40 -1.90 45.93
CA PRO A 946 -9.61 -1.85 46.74
C PRO A 946 -10.64 -0.80 46.27
N GLN A 947 -10.17 0.37 45.82
CA GLN A 947 -11.01 1.43 45.27
C GLN A 947 -11.61 1.02 43.91
N VAL A 948 -10.83 0.34 43.07
CA VAL A 948 -11.32 -0.25 41.81
C VAL A 948 -12.41 -1.29 42.08
N SER A 949 -12.20 -2.16 43.07
CA SER A 949 -13.17 -3.18 43.48
C SER A 949 -14.45 -2.59 44.04
N ALA A 950 -14.37 -1.57 44.88
CA ALA A 950 -15.55 -0.86 45.38
C ALA A 950 -16.40 -0.27 44.24
N ARG A 951 -15.75 0.16 43.15
CA ARG A 951 -16.42 0.77 42.00
C ARG A 951 -17.05 -0.24 41.04
N PHE A 952 -16.38 -1.36 40.75
CA PHE A 952 -16.77 -2.23 39.62
C PHE A 952 -17.20 -3.65 39.98
N SER A 953 -17.04 -4.10 41.23
CA SER A 953 -17.48 -5.44 41.66
C SER A 953 -18.98 -5.70 41.43
N ALA A 954 -19.81 -4.67 41.63
CA ALA A 954 -21.26 -4.72 41.44
C ALA A 954 -21.72 -4.06 40.12
N SER A 955 -20.83 -3.80 39.16
CA SER A 955 -21.20 -3.13 37.91
C SER A 955 -22.26 -3.94 37.15
N ALA A 956 -23.33 -3.27 36.70
CA ALA A 956 -24.39 -3.90 35.88
C ALA A 956 -23.87 -4.27 34.48
N ALA A 957 -22.87 -3.55 33.96
CA ALA A 957 -22.27 -3.82 32.66
C ALA A 957 -21.41 -5.09 32.69
N ALA A 958 -21.94 -6.18 32.13
CA ALA A 958 -21.28 -7.49 32.14
C ALA A 958 -19.83 -7.47 31.64
N PRO A 959 -19.46 -6.77 30.53
CA PRO A 959 -18.06 -6.70 30.09
C PRO A 959 -17.13 -6.00 31.07
N VAL A 960 -17.62 -5.03 31.84
CA VAL A 960 -16.84 -4.27 32.84
C VAL A 960 -16.62 -5.13 34.08
N ARG A 961 -17.69 -5.72 34.61
CA ARG A 961 -17.62 -6.67 35.72
C ARG A 961 -16.71 -7.87 35.41
N ALA A 962 -16.78 -8.38 34.18
CA ALA A 962 -15.93 -9.46 33.71
C ALA A 962 -14.44 -9.07 33.62
N ALA A 963 -14.12 -7.83 33.26
CA ALA A 963 -12.75 -7.32 33.27
C ALA A 963 -12.22 -7.17 34.71
N TRP A 964 -13.05 -6.67 35.63
CA TRP A 964 -12.73 -6.60 37.06
C TRP A 964 -12.49 -7.98 37.68
N GLU A 965 -13.38 -8.96 37.44
CA GLU A 965 -13.26 -10.32 37.97
C GLU A 965 -11.96 -10.98 37.47
N GLN A 966 -11.67 -10.83 36.18
CA GLN A 966 -10.44 -11.33 35.56
C GLN A 966 -9.19 -10.76 36.21
N LEU A 967 -9.12 -9.44 36.38
CA LEU A 967 -7.96 -8.76 36.95
C LEU A 967 -7.80 -9.07 38.45
N SER A 968 -8.91 -9.09 39.19
CA SER A 968 -8.90 -9.44 40.62
C SER A 968 -8.36 -10.86 40.84
N ALA A 969 -8.78 -11.81 40.01
CA ALA A 969 -8.24 -13.18 40.06
C ALA A 969 -6.74 -13.19 39.72
N LEU A 970 -6.33 -12.44 38.69
CA LEU A 970 -4.93 -12.34 38.25
C LEU A 970 -4.00 -11.76 39.34
N PHE A 971 -4.53 -10.83 40.13
CA PHE A 971 -3.84 -10.19 41.25
C PHE A 971 -3.92 -10.99 42.57
N GLY A 972 -4.56 -12.16 42.55
CA GLY A 972 -4.68 -13.04 43.72
C GLY A 972 -5.71 -12.57 44.76
N ASP A 973 -6.68 -11.74 44.38
CA ASP A 973 -7.75 -11.31 45.27
C ASP A 973 -8.67 -12.48 45.62
N LYS A 974 -8.62 -12.91 46.89
CA LYS A 974 -9.39 -14.06 47.39
C LYS A 974 -10.90 -13.86 47.32
N SER A 975 -11.39 -12.62 47.23
CA SER A 975 -12.83 -12.33 47.18
C SER A 975 -13.51 -12.88 45.91
N VAL A 976 -12.77 -13.01 44.80
CA VAL A 976 -13.32 -13.52 43.53
C VAL A 976 -13.04 -15.00 43.29
N LEU A 977 -11.99 -15.56 43.91
CA LEU A 977 -11.62 -16.96 43.69
C LEU A 977 -12.69 -17.93 44.19
N GLY A 978 -13.34 -17.64 45.33
CA GLY A 978 -14.45 -18.46 45.85
C GLY A 978 -15.62 -18.59 44.85
N PRO A 979 -16.23 -17.47 44.41
CA PRO A 979 -17.26 -17.48 43.37
C PRO A 979 -16.84 -18.15 42.05
N ILE A 980 -15.59 -17.97 41.61
CA ILE A 980 -15.08 -18.62 40.39
C ILE A 980 -15.04 -20.15 40.57
N ARG A 981 -14.60 -20.65 41.74
CA ARG A 981 -14.64 -22.09 42.06
C ARG A 981 -16.06 -22.65 42.10
N ALA A 982 -17.01 -21.89 42.67
CA ALA A 982 -18.42 -22.29 42.69
C ALA A 982 -18.99 -22.40 41.27
N ARG A 983 -18.70 -21.42 40.39
CA ARG A 983 -19.10 -21.46 38.97
C ARG A 983 -18.49 -22.65 38.23
N LEU A 984 -17.23 -23.00 38.52
CA LEU A 984 -16.59 -24.19 37.96
C LEU A 984 -17.27 -25.50 38.43
N ALA A 985 -17.65 -25.56 39.71
CA ALA A 985 -18.32 -26.71 40.30
C ALA A 985 -19.78 -26.88 39.85
N ASP A 986 -20.45 -25.80 39.45
CA ASP A 986 -21.84 -25.83 39.00
C ASP A 986 -21.98 -26.51 37.62
N ALA A 987 -22.61 -27.68 37.59
CA ALA A 987 -22.86 -28.43 36.37
C ALA A 987 -23.90 -27.77 35.45
N ALA A 988 -24.75 -26.88 35.98
CA ALA A 988 -25.73 -26.13 35.20
C ALA A 988 -25.14 -24.87 34.55
N ALA A 989 -23.96 -24.43 34.98
CA ALA A 989 -23.30 -23.28 34.38
C ALA A 989 -22.87 -23.56 32.93
N PRO A 990 -22.97 -22.58 32.01
CA PRO A 990 -22.55 -22.77 30.63
C PRO A 990 -21.10 -23.23 30.52
N LEU A 991 -20.83 -24.19 29.63
CA LEU A 991 -19.49 -24.76 29.44
C LEU A 991 -18.41 -23.69 29.19
N ALA A 992 -18.74 -22.64 28.43
CA ALA A 992 -17.84 -21.52 28.17
C ALA A 992 -17.43 -20.78 29.45
N GLU A 993 -18.35 -20.59 30.39
CA GLU A 993 -18.08 -19.95 31.67
C GLU A 993 -17.24 -20.83 32.60
N ARG A 994 -17.51 -22.14 32.60
CA ARG A 994 -16.72 -23.12 33.37
C ARG A 994 -15.29 -23.22 32.83
N ARG A 995 -15.11 -23.18 31.51
CA ARG A 995 -13.77 -23.10 30.86
C ARG A 995 -13.04 -21.81 31.21
N ARG A 996 -13.77 -20.67 31.25
CA ARG A 996 -13.19 -19.40 31.69
C ARG A 996 -12.76 -19.44 33.16
N ALA A 997 -13.55 -20.05 34.04
CA ALA A 997 -13.20 -20.23 35.44
C ALA A 997 -11.91 -21.04 35.62
N ILE A 998 -11.73 -22.11 34.84
CA ILE A 998 -10.48 -22.89 34.79
C ILE A 998 -9.28 -22.01 34.42
N ASP A 999 -9.40 -21.20 33.35
CA ASP A 999 -8.30 -20.33 32.93
C ASP A 999 -7.93 -19.29 34.01
N LEU A 1000 -8.94 -18.66 34.64
CA LEU A 1000 -8.71 -17.67 35.70
C LEU A 1000 -8.04 -18.29 36.93
N LEU A 1001 -8.52 -19.45 37.41
CA LEU A 1001 -7.94 -20.16 38.55
C LEU A 1001 -6.49 -20.60 38.26
N ARG A 1002 -6.22 -21.03 37.02
CA ARG A 1002 -4.87 -21.38 36.57
C ARG A 1002 -3.92 -20.21 36.69
N ARG A 1003 -4.30 -19.05 36.15
CA ARG A 1003 -3.44 -17.86 36.12
C ARG A 1003 -3.30 -17.20 37.48
N ALA A 1004 -4.30 -17.36 38.34
CA ALA A 1004 -4.25 -16.95 39.74
C ALA A 1004 -3.34 -17.85 40.60
N GLY A 1005 -2.91 -19.02 40.09
CA GLY A 1005 -2.16 -19.99 40.88
C GLY A 1005 -3.00 -20.63 41.99
N ASP A 1006 -4.29 -20.85 41.75
CA ASP A 1006 -5.20 -21.39 42.74
C ASP A 1006 -4.80 -22.80 43.19
N THR A 1007 -4.72 -23.02 44.51
CA THR A 1007 -4.35 -24.31 45.09
C THR A 1007 -5.47 -24.97 45.91
N GLU A 1008 -6.62 -24.30 46.03
CA GLU A 1008 -7.74 -24.74 46.86
C GLU A 1008 -8.83 -25.46 46.05
N SER A 1009 -8.76 -25.41 44.71
CA SER A 1009 -9.71 -26.07 43.80
C SER A 1009 -9.56 -27.60 43.70
N THR A 1010 -8.61 -28.20 44.42
CA THR A 1010 -8.19 -29.61 44.25
C THR A 1010 -9.36 -30.60 44.21
N ALA A 1011 -10.30 -30.51 45.16
CA ALA A 1011 -11.44 -31.41 45.23
C ALA A 1011 -12.40 -31.25 44.03
N VAL A 1012 -12.66 -30.01 43.61
CA VAL A 1012 -13.49 -29.70 42.44
C VAL A 1012 -12.83 -30.24 41.17
N LEU A 1013 -11.53 -29.99 41.00
CA LEU A 1013 -10.76 -30.43 39.84
C LEU A 1013 -10.72 -31.97 39.71
N ILE A 1014 -10.55 -32.70 40.82
CA ILE A 1014 -10.62 -34.17 40.80
C ILE A 1014 -12.02 -34.64 40.36
N GLY A 1015 -13.09 -34.01 40.86
CA GLY A 1015 -14.46 -34.34 40.46
C GLY A 1015 -14.70 -34.16 38.95
N LEU A 1016 -14.08 -33.14 38.35
CA LEU A 1016 -14.19 -32.84 36.92
C LEU A 1016 -13.40 -33.78 36.01
N LEU A 1017 -12.56 -34.68 36.55
CA LEU A 1017 -11.96 -35.75 35.75
C LEU A 1017 -13.01 -36.69 35.15
N LYS A 1018 -14.26 -36.68 35.64
CA LYS A 1018 -15.37 -37.44 35.07
C LYS A 1018 -16.02 -36.78 33.86
N ASP A 1019 -15.77 -35.48 33.64
CA ASP A 1019 -16.38 -34.69 32.56
C ASP A 1019 -15.43 -34.62 31.35
N PRO A 1020 -15.72 -35.34 30.24
CA PRO A 1020 -14.86 -35.34 29.06
C PRO A 1020 -14.68 -33.95 28.44
N ALA A 1021 -15.62 -33.03 28.63
CA ALA A 1021 -15.57 -31.70 28.03
C ALA A 1021 -14.61 -30.72 28.75
N LEU A 1022 -14.22 -31.05 29.99
CA LEU A 1022 -13.38 -30.22 30.87
C LEU A 1022 -12.08 -30.91 31.31
N ARG A 1023 -12.04 -32.25 31.32
CA ARG A 1023 -10.93 -33.06 31.80
C ARG A 1023 -9.56 -32.62 31.28
N GLY A 1024 -9.42 -32.47 29.95
CA GLY A 1024 -8.15 -32.05 29.34
C GLY A 1024 -7.60 -30.71 29.85
N ALA A 1025 -8.49 -29.76 30.20
CA ALA A 1025 -8.09 -28.45 30.73
C ALA A 1025 -7.81 -28.49 32.25
N VAL A 1026 -8.35 -29.46 32.97
CA VAL A 1026 -8.23 -29.62 34.42
C VAL A 1026 -6.97 -30.38 34.83
N ILE A 1027 -6.53 -31.37 34.05
CA ILE A 1027 -5.34 -32.19 34.36
C ILE A 1027 -4.09 -31.34 34.65
N PRO A 1028 -3.73 -30.31 33.86
CA PRO A 1028 -2.57 -29.46 34.15
C PRO A 1028 -2.67 -28.68 35.47
N LEU A 1029 -3.88 -28.31 35.90
CA LEU A 1029 -4.11 -27.61 37.16
C LEU A 1029 -3.82 -28.47 38.40
N LEU A 1030 -4.09 -29.77 38.29
CA LEU A 1030 -3.88 -30.71 39.40
C LEU A 1030 -2.40 -30.82 39.79
N ALA A 1031 -1.47 -30.56 38.87
CA ALA A 1031 -0.03 -30.51 39.19
C ALA A 1031 0.33 -29.42 40.20
N GLY A 1032 -0.44 -28.31 40.23
CA GLY A 1032 -0.28 -27.19 41.14
C GLY A 1032 -0.90 -27.38 42.52
N ALA A 1033 -1.75 -28.40 42.70
CA ALA A 1033 -2.50 -28.63 43.92
C ALA A 1033 -1.62 -28.86 45.16
N ARG A 1034 -2.16 -28.48 46.34
CA ARG A 1034 -1.53 -28.74 47.64
C ARG A 1034 -1.68 -30.19 48.09
N ASP A 1035 -2.85 -30.79 47.87
CA ASP A 1035 -3.12 -32.18 48.26
C ASP A 1035 -2.66 -33.16 47.18
N THR A 1036 -1.36 -33.45 47.18
CA THR A 1036 -0.73 -34.33 46.20
C THR A 1036 -1.23 -35.78 46.31
N ALA A 1037 -1.66 -36.23 47.49
CA ALA A 1037 -2.18 -37.58 47.67
C ALA A 1037 -3.53 -37.76 46.96
N ALA A 1038 -4.47 -36.82 47.15
CA ALA A 1038 -5.76 -36.84 46.47
C ALA A 1038 -5.60 -36.70 44.95
N VAL A 1039 -4.69 -35.84 44.49
CA VAL A 1039 -4.40 -35.68 43.06
C VAL A 1039 -3.88 -36.96 42.44
N ALA A 1040 -2.88 -37.61 43.06
CA ALA A 1040 -2.34 -38.85 42.54
C ALA A 1040 -3.41 -39.94 42.43
N ALA A 1041 -4.21 -40.12 43.49
CA ALA A 1041 -5.31 -41.09 43.48
C ALA A 1041 -6.35 -40.77 42.39
N GLY A 1042 -6.71 -39.49 42.22
CA GLY A 1042 -7.65 -39.04 41.19
C GLY A 1042 -7.15 -39.30 39.76
N LEU A 1043 -5.91 -38.91 39.45
CA LEU A 1043 -5.33 -39.10 38.12
C LEU A 1043 -5.13 -40.59 37.78
N ILE A 1044 -4.63 -41.38 38.72
CA ILE A 1044 -4.39 -42.82 38.53
C ILE A 1044 -5.71 -43.58 38.33
N SER A 1045 -6.72 -43.32 39.17
CA SER A 1045 -8.02 -44.01 39.08
C SER A 1045 -8.77 -43.74 37.78
N HIS A 1046 -8.59 -42.57 37.17
CA HIS A 1046 -9.24 -42.22 35.89
C HIS A 1046 -8.34 -42.48 34.67
N PHE A 1047 -7.09 -42.88 34.87
CA PHE A 1047 -6.07 -42.98 33.81
C PHE A 1047 -6.51 -43.86 32.63
N ALA A 1048 -7.16 -44.98 32.91
CA ALA A 1048 -7.68 -45.89 31.88
C ALA A 1048 -8.70 -45.22 30.95
N THR A 1049 -9.46 -44.26 31.46
CA THR A 1049 -10.51 -43.54 30.72
C THR A 1049 -10.00 -42.36 29.90
N PHE A 1050 -8.72 -42.01 30.02
CA PHE A 1050 -8.11 -40.87 29.36
C PHE A 1050 -7.75 -41.18 27.90
N THR A 1051 -7.90 -40.18 27.05
CA THR A 1051 -7.36 -40.19 25.67
C THR A 1051 -5.82 -40.19 25.70
N PRO A 1052 -5.14 -40.52 24.58
CA PRO A 1052 -3.68 -40.50 24.53
C PRO A 1052 -3.06 -39.17 24.98
N ALA A 1053 -3.61 -38.03 24.52
CA ALA A 1053 -3.13 -36.70 24.90
C ALA A 1053 -3.33 -36.41 26.41
N GLU A 1054 -4.46 -36.82 26.97
CA GLU A 1054 -4.75 -36.67 28.41
C GLU A 1054 -3.86 -37.57 29.27
N ARG A 1055 -3.54 -38.79 28.81
CA ARG A 1055 -2.56 -39.67 29.48
C ARG A 1055 -1.20 -39.01 29.52
N THR A 1056 -0.74 -38.43 28.42
CA THR A 1056 0.51 -37.67 28.38
C THR A 1056 0.50 -36.51 29.39
N ALA A 1057 -0.58 -35.71 29.41
CA ALA A 1057 -0.72 -34.60 30.36
C ALA A 1057 -0.78 -35.09 31.82
N ALA A 1058 -1.47 -36.20 32.10
CA ALA A 1058 -1.59 -36.78 33.43
C ALA A 1058 -0.25 -37.36 33.92
N LEU A 1059 0.50 -38.03 33.04
CA LEU A 1059 1.87 -38.49 33.34
C LEU A 1059 2.79 -37.30 33.62
N ALA A 1060 2.72 -36.23 32.83
CA ALA A 1060 3.49 -35.01 33.07
C ALA A 1060 3.14 -34.38 34.43
N ALA A 1061 1.85 -34.31 34.79
CA ALA A 1061 1.41 -33.81 36.09
C ALA A 1061 1.89 -34.71 37.24
N LEU A 1062 1.78 -36.04 37.11
CA LEU A 1062 2.23 -37.00 38.10
C LEU A 1062 3.76 -36.98 38.28
N ALA A 1063 4.51 -36.80 37.20
CA ALA A 1063 5.97 -36.71 37.26
C ALA A 1063 6.49 -35.35 37.79
N GLY A 1064 5.61 -34.34 37.90
CA GLY A 1064 6.02 -32.96 38.20
C GLY A 1064 6.51 -32.70 39.63
N LYS A 1065 6.22 -33.58 40.60
CA LYS A 1065 6.65 -33.44 42.02
C LYS A 1065 6.96 -34.80 42.64
N PRO A 1066 7.95 -34.91 43.56
CA PRO A 1066 8.34 -36.20 44.15
C PRO A 1066 7.19 -37.01 44.77
N PRO A 1067 6.23 -36.42 45.53
CA PRO A 1067 5.11 -37.20 46.10
C PRO A 1067 4.16 -37.78 45.05
N LEU A 1068 3.94 -37.06 43.94
CA LEU A 1068 3.09 -37.52 42.83
C LEU A 1068 3.79 -38.63 42.03
N ALA A 1069 5.09 -38.45 41.77
CA ALA A 1069 5.90 -39.40 41.02
C ALA A 1069 6.03 -40.74 41.76
N LEU A 1070 6.16 -40.70 43.08
CA LEU A 1070 6.20 -41.90 43.92
C LEU A 1070 4.88 -42.68 43.86
N ALA A 1071 3.74 -41.99 43.81
CA ALA A 1071 2.44 -42.64 43.68
C ALA A 1071 2.24 -43.28 42.29
N LEU A 1072 2.73 -42.61 41.23
CA LEU A 1072 2.76 -43.19 39.88
C LEU A 1072 3.63 -44.45 39.84
N LEU A 1073 4.85 -44.40 40.37
CA LEU A 1073 5.77 -45.55 40.41
C LEU A 1073 5.24 -46.75 41.22
N ARG A 1074 4.31 -46.52 42.16
CA ARG A 1074 3.65 -47.60 42.92
C ARG A 1074 2.45 -48.20 42.17
N ALA A 1075 1.89 -47.47 41.22
CA ALA A 1075 0.71 -47.89 40.46
C ALA A 1075 1.07 -48.60 39.14
N VAL A 1076 2.32 -48.43 38.68
CA VAL A 1076 2.96 -49.22 37.63
C VAL A 1076 3.69 -50.39 38.29
#